data_AF-A0A0X3UZH1-F1
#
_entry.id   AF-A0A0X3UZH1-F1
#
_cell.length_a   1.000
_cell.length_b   1.000
_cell.length_c   1.000
_cell.angle_alpha   90.00
_cell.angle_beta   90.00
_cell.angle_gamma   90.00
#
_symmetry.space_group_name_H-M   'P 1'
#
loop_
_entity.id
_entity.type
_entity.pdbx_description
1 polymer ?
#
loop_
_entity_poly.entity_id
_entity_poly.type
_entity_poly.pdbx_seq_one_letter_code
_entity_poly.pdbx_strand_id
1 'polypeptide(L)'
;MRPLGKGDPQQIGPFRIIGLLGGGGMGRVYLGRAADGRSVAVKTARSELADDPGFRKRFAREVAAAQRVGGPFVAPVVDAAPHDEVPWMATEYVPGLPLSAAVQNAGPLPGPTVRLLTAGLLHALAAVHAHGLVHRDLKPSNILLTAGGPRVIDFGIAHSAADTALTVTGTTMGTPGFMAPEQLSMSGPGITGAADVFALGGVIVFAATGAGPYGSAEPQILMYRTVHEEPRLDGLPDGLREVAADCLAKEPARRPDLPALMARVGPAGPYGGDWLPYALIGELERLSERLGDPRTPAMGTAGAPFAPPPYEPQPQSPAPAHGTPPPNGPYGAPPYPAPYPPAATPAPPTLPLAPAAARPSRRRLLAALAGAGVAAGGGALAWTLRANAGDAAGNGTAGAPTPGGAATGGASGSAAAQLPKALRDAGVLTIGSDLAYPPMDFLTADRPTGLDIDLAEALGRELGIRVAFRNAAFDTLLTGLNSGRFALVMSALTDTKARQEGRGDGAVTGAGVDLVDYFRAGLQLVVRKGNPSGVHGPEDLPGLTVAVQRGTPAQDYVQQVNRQPTAKVAVVEVDSSAELYAALAAGRAVACLDDYPVAAHAQATRPGGDGLKLAGKQIDPVPYGIAVARSQPALRDAVRDALDRLIAGGEYRRILKRWNVEDGAVERAVVNGGQ
;
A
#
# COMPACT_ATOMS: atom_id res chain seq x y z
N MET A 1 -1.52 18.39 18.34
CA MET A 1 -0.47 19.41 18.55
C MET A 1 0.54 18.87 19.55
N ARG A 2 1.84 18.99 19.25
CA ARG A 2 2.93 18.70 20.19
C ARG A 2 3.71 19.99 20.52
N PRO A 3 4.32 20.10 21.70
CA PRO A 3 5.26 21.19 22.01
C PRO A 3 6.41 21.24 21.01
N LEU A 4 7.02 22.42 20.85
CA LEU A 4 8.18 22.61 19.99
C LEU A 4 9.42 21.90 20.54
N GLY A 5 10.17 21.23 19.67
CA GLY A 5 11.45 20.61 20.00
C GLY A 5 12.63 21.58 19.89
N LYS A 6 13.83 21.13 20.29
CA LYS A 6 15.08 21.94 20.27
C LYS A 6 15.51 22.45 18.88
N GLY A 7 14.95 21.91 17.79
CA GLY A 7 15.25 22.31 16.42
C GLY A 7 14.09 22.96 15.67
N ASP A 8 12.98 23.27 16.34
CA ASP A 8 11.85 23.94 15.70
C ASP A 8 11.99 25.47 15.78
N PRO A 9 11.62 26.20 14.71
CA PRO A 9 11.71 27.64 14.68
C PRO A 9 10.71 28.25 15.68
N GLN A 10 11.15 29.29 16.39
CA GLN A 10 10.29 30.08 17.28
C GLN A 10 9.43 31.09 16.50
N GLN A 11 9.84 31.41 15.27
CA GLN A 11 9.18 32.35 14.38
C GLN A 11 9.35 31.90 12.93
N ILE A 12 8.29 32.00 12.13
CA ILE A 12 8.32 31.82 10.68
C ILE A 12 7.57 33.01 10.08
N GLY A 13 8.24 33.80 9.24
CA GLY A 13 7.70 35.06 8.74
C GLY A 13 7.20 35.97 9.89
N PRO A 14 6.00 36.57 9.79
CA PRO A 14 5.45 37.40 10.84
C PRO A 14 4.80 36.60 11.99
N PHE A 15 4.84 35.27 11.97
CA PHE A 15 4.08 34.42 12.89
C PHE A 15 4.97 33.84 13.99
N ARG A 16 4.57 34.06 15.24
CA ARG A 16 5.18 33.41 16.40
C ARG A 16 4.70 31.96 16.47
N ILE A 17 5.63 31.00 16.44
CA ILE A 17 5.29 29.59 16.45
C ILE A 17 5.05 29.11 17.88
N ILE A 18 3.95 28.40 18.09
CA ILE A 18 3.49 27.97 19.42
C ILE A 18 3.30 26.46 19.54
N GLY A 19 3.40 25.72 18.43
CA GLY A 19 3.36 24.25 18.46
C GLY A 19 3.54 23.62 17.10
N LEU A 20 3.81 22.32 17.08
CA LEU A 20 3.86 21.51 15.86
C LEU A 20 2.51 20.81 15.66
N LEU A 21 1.89 21.01 14.51
CA LEU A 21 0.63 20.36 14.13
C LEU A 21 0.87 19.01 13.46
N GLY A 22 1.93 18.90 12.64
CA GLY A 22 2.32 17.65 11.99
C GLY A 22 3.54 17.81 11.08
N GLY A 23 4.02 16.70 10.52
CA GLY A 23 5.11 16.67 9.56
C GLY A 23 4.99 15.48 8.61
N GLY A 24 5.38 15.67 7.34
CA GLY A 24 5.27 14.65 6.30
C GLY A 24 6.29 14.85 5.16
N GLY A 25 6.12 14.10 4.07
CA GLY A 25 7.04 14.10 2.90
C GLY A 25 7.29 15.48 2.27
N MET A 26 6.39 16.44 2.50
CA MET A 26 6.44 17.79 1.91
C MET A 26 6.88 18.89 2.90
N GLY A 27 7.13 18.54 4.17
CA GLY A 27 7.66 19.47 5.17
C GLY A 27 6.90 19.42 6.50
N ARG A 28 6.95 20.52 7.27
CA ARG A 28 6.36 20.62 8.61
C ARG A 28 5.26 21.66 8.64
N VAL A 29 4.22 21.38 9.43
CA VAL A 29 3.08 22.28 9.67
C VAL A 29 3.08 22.69 11.13
N TYR A 30 3.18 23.98 11.36
CA TYR A 30 3.25 24.61 12.67
C TYR A 30 1.97 25.37 12.98
N LEU A 31 1.59 25.41 14.26
CA LEU A 31 0.62 26.37 14.75
C LEU A 31 1.36 27.67 15.07
N GLY A 32 0.96 28.75 14.41
CA GLY A 32 1.50 30.09 14.60
C GLY A 32 0.46 31.07 15.11
N ARG A 33 0.93 32.19 15.66
CA ARG A 33 0.10 33.33 16.07
C ARG A 33 0.56 34.59 15.34
N ALA A 34 -0.37 35.24 14.67
CA ALA A 34 -0.16 36.54 14.07
C ALA A 34 -0.08 37.65 15.14
N ALA A 35 0.44 38.82 14.77
CA ALA A 35 0.55 39.97 15.67
C ALA A 35 -0.81 40.43 16.23
N ASP A 36 -1.88 40.27 15.44
CA ASP A 36 -3.26 40.57 15.83
C ASP A 36 -3.93 39.46 16.67
N GLY A 37 -3.18 38.42 17.03
CA GLY A 37 -3.65 37.30 17.86
C GLY A 37 -4.31 36.16 17.10
N ARG A 38 -4.57 36.29 15.78
CA ARG A 38 -5.16 35.21 14.97
C ARG A 38 -4.24 34.00 14.91
N SER A 39 -4.85 32.81 14.99
CA SER A 39 -4.16 31.53 14.84
C SER A 39 -4.02 31.17 13.36
N VAL A 40 -2.83 30.72 12.96
CA VAL A 40 -2.51 30.30 11.59
C VAL A 40 -1.84 28.92 11.57
N ALA A 41 -2.04 28.17 10.50
CA ALA A 41 -1.28 26.98 10.21
C ALA A 41 -0.17 27.33 9.21
N VAL A 42 1.09 27.28 9.65
CA VAL A 42 2.27 27.63 8.84
C VAL A 42 2.95 26.37 8.34
N LYS A 43 2.87 26.15 7.02
CA LYS A 43 3.51 25.02 6.33
C LYS A 43 4.83 25.47 5.72
N THR A 44 5.90 24.75 6.05
CA THR A 44 7.26 24.97 5.53
C THR A 44 7.62 23.87 4.54
N ALA A 45 8.35 24.18 3.48
CA ALA A 45 8.94 23.19 2.58
C ALA A 45 10.13 22.49 3.25
N ARG A 46 10.46 21.27 2.80
CA ARG A 46 11.71 20.61 3.20
C ARG A 46 12.92 21.28 2.55
N SER A 47 14.05 21.28 3.26
CA SER A 47 15.33 21.83 2.79
C SER A 47 15.74 21.29 1.42
N GLU A 48 15.55 19.99 1.17
CA GLU A 48 15.97 19.36 -0.10
C GLU A 48 15.14 19.82 -1.31
N LEU A 49 13.90 20.28 -1.09
CA LEU A 49 13.03 20.83 -2.14
C LEU A 49 13.21 22.34 -2.30
N ALA A 50 13.58 23.04 -1.22
CA ALA A 50 13.79 24.48 -1.21
C ALA A 50 14.93 24.92 -2.15
N ASP A 51 15.92 24.06 -2.35
CA ASP A 51 17.09 24.34 -3.20
C ASP A 51 16.81 24.14 -4.70
N ASP A 52 15.70 23.51 -5.11
CA ASP A 52 15.33 23.34 -6.52
C ASP A 52 14.71 24.64 -7.09
N PRO A 53 15.37 25.32 -8.06
CA PRO A 53 14.83 26.53 -8.68
C PRO A 53 13.52 26.29 -9.45
N GLY A 54 13.35 25.09 -10.00
CA GLY A 54 12.12 24.67 -10.68
C GLY A 54 10.96 24.52 -9.70
N PHE A 55 11.21 23.88 -8.55
CA PHE A 55 10.25 23.79 -7.44
C PHE A 55 9.84 25.19 -6.97
N ARG A 56 10.80 26.09 -6.68
CA ARG A 56 10.52 27.46 -6.23
C ARG A 56 9.63 28.25 -7.19
N LYS A 57 9.90 28.18 -8.50
CA LYS A 57 9.09 28.86 -9.53
C LYS A 57 7.66 28.32 -9.58
N ARG A 58 7.48 27.01 -9.46
CA ARG A 58 6.15 26.36 -9.45
C ARG A 58 5.40 26.65 -8.14
N PHE A 59 6.08 26.53 -7.00
CA PHE A 59 5.55 26.84 -5.67
C PHE A 59 5.06 28.30 -5.59
N ALA A 60 5.86 29.26 -6.07
CA ALA A 60 5.44 30.67 -6.13
C ALA A 60 4.18 30.90 -6.97
N ARG A 61 4.06 30.23 -8.12
CA ARG A 61 2.86 30.31 -8.97
C ARG A 61 1.62 29.73 -8.29
N GLU A 62 1.77 28.60 -7.61
CA GLU A 62 0.65 27.95 -6.91
C GLU A 62 0.23 28.73 -5.67
N VAL A 63 1.17 29.26 -4.89
CA VAL A 63 0.90 30.19 -3.78
C VAL A 63 0.10 31.40 -4.27
N ALA A 64 0.50 32.02 -5.38
CA ALA A 64 -0.19 33.19 -5.93
C ALA A 64 -1.63 32.88 -6.39
N ALA A 65 -1.89 31.67 -6.88
CA ALA A 65 -3.24 31.23 -7.19
C ALA A 65 -4.04 30.92 -5.91
N ALA A 66 -3.40 30.28 -4.92
CA ALA A 66 -4.03 29.86 -3.68
C ALA A 66 -4.44 31.04 -2.79
N GLN A 67 -3.69 32.14 -2.82
CA GLN A 67 -4.05 33.40 -2.17
C GLN A 67 -5.37 34.01 -2.68
N ARG A 68 -5.85 33.60 -3.87
CA ARG A 68 -7.13 34.04 -4.42
C ARG A 68 -8.29 33.12 -4.04
N VAL A 69 -8.00 31.91 -3.56
CA VAL A 69 -9.02 30.95 -3.16
C VAL A 69 -9.55 31.35 -1.78
N GLY A 70 -10.86 31.56 -1.72
CA GLY A 70 -11.58 31.83 -0.48
C GLY A 70 -13.00 31.28 -0.53
N GLY A 71 -13.64 31.24 0.62
CA GLY A 71 -15.02 30.77 0.73
C GLY A 71 -15.27 30.07 2.06
N PRO A 72 -16.54 29.80 2.40
CA PRO A 72 -16.91 29.24 3.68
C PRO A 72 -16.36 27.83 3.93
N PHE A 73 -16.00 27.09 2.86
CA PHE A 73 -15.58 25.68 2.92
C PHE A 73 -14.08 25.45 2.68
N VAL A 74 -13.27 26.51 2.53
CA VAL A 74 -11.81 26.41 2.32
C VAL A 74 -11.08 27.26 3.34
N ALA A 75 -9.97 26.79 3.88
CA ALA A 75 -9.10 27.64 4.71
C ALA A 75 -8.30 28.61 3.83
N PRO A 76 -8.53 29.94 3.90
CA PRO A 76 -7.83 30.88 3.05
C PRO A 76 -6.34 30.97 3.41
N VAL A 77 -5.51 31.25 2.40
CA VAL A 77 -4.11 31.61 2.61
C VAL A 77 -4.05 33.02 3.19
N VAL A 78 -3.40 33.15 4.35
CA VAL A 78 -3.25 34.40 5.08
C VAL A 78 -2.01 35.14 4.61
N ASP A 79 -0.89 34.43 4.43
CA ASP A 79 0.38 35.00 3.99
C ASP A 79 1.29 33.87 3.44
N ALA A 80 2.31 34.22 2.67
CA ALA A 80 3.27 33.27 2.15
C ALA A 80 4.57 33.95 1.69
N ALA A 81 5.70 33.27 1.85
CA ALA A 81 6.97 33.68 1.27
C ALA A 81 7.60 32.52 0.47
N PRO A 82 7.27 32.40 -0.82
CA PRO A 82 7.80 31.33 -1.67
C PRO A 82 9.28 31.50 -2.05
N HIS A 83 9.87 32.67 -1.78
CA HIS A 83 11.24 33.03 -2.15
C HIS A 83 12.22 33.07 -0.96
N ASP A 84 11.73 32.84 0.26
CA ASP A 84 12.59 32.73 1.44
C ASP A 84 13.53 31.52 1.33
N GLU A 85 14.57 31.51 2.16
CA GLU A 85 15.54 30.39 2.24
C GLU A 85 14.81 29.06 2.46
N VAL A 86 13.83 29.06 3.38
CA VAL A 86 12.86 27.98 3.56
C VAL A 86 11.48 28.49 3.14
N PRO A 87 10.99 28.15 1.94
CA PRO A 87 9.68 28.57 1.48
C PRO A 87 8.57 28.16 2.45
N TRP A 88 7.65 29.08 2.73
CA TRP A 88 6.54 28.83 3.64
C TRP A 88 5.24 29.46 3.18
N MET A 89 4.13 28.92 3.68
CA MET A 89 2.78 29.43 3.47
C MET A 89 1.98 29.29 4.77
N ALA A 90 1.23 30.32 5.12
CA ALA A 90 0.33 30.34 6.26
C ALA A 90 -1.13 30.37 5.79
N THR A 91 -1.94 29.45 6.29
CA THR A 91 -3.41 29.49 6.15
C THR A 91 -4.06 29.85 7.47
N GLU A 92 -5.33 30.24 7.43
CA GLU A 92 -6.13 30.31 8.64
C GLU A 92 -6.10 28.96 9.37
N TYR A 93 -5.83 28.98 10.67
CA TYR A 93 -6.01 27.78 11.49
C TYR A 93 -7.50 27.57 11.75
N VAL A 94 -8.02 26.44 11.29
CA VAL A 94 -9.41 26.06 11.47
C VAL A 94 -9.54 25.16 12.70
N PRO A 95 -10.26 25.58 13.75
CA PRO A 95 -10.54 24.72 14.91
C PRO A 95 -11.61 23.69 14.52
N GLY A 96 -11.18 22.53 14.02
CA GLY A 96 -12.06 21.46 13.59
C GLY A 96 -11.45 20.07 13.79
N LEU A 97 -12.30 19.05 13.74
CA LEU A 97 -11.91 17.65 13.85
C LEU A 97 -11.61 17.09 12.46
N PRO A 98 -10.44 16.49 12.21
CA PRO A 98 -10.20 15.76 10.98
C PRO A 98 -11.26 14.68 10.77
N LEU A 99 -11.88 14.60 9.59
CA LEU A 99 -12.91 13.61 9.26
C LEU A 99 -12.43 12.19 9.53
N SER A 100 -11.16 11.90 9.22
CA SER A 100 -10.49 10.63 9.59
C SER A 100 -10.60 10.30 11.08
N ALA A 101 -10.25 11.23 11.96
CA ALA A 101 -10.31 11.03 13.41
C ALA A 101 -11.76 10.95 13.91
N ALA A 102 -12.66 11.79 13.37
CA ALA A 102 -14.06 11.76 13.73
C ALA A 102 -14.71 10.40 13.43
N VAL A 103 -14.45 9.83 12.25
CA VAL A 103 -14.98 8.53 11.85
C VAL A 103 -14.31 7.37 12.60
N GLN A 104 -13.01 7.45 12.88
CA GLN A 104 -12.32 6.44 13.68
C GLN A 104 -12.82 6.38 15.12
N ASN A 105 -13.12 7.53 15.72
CA ASN A 105 -13.51 7.63 17.13
C ASN A 105 -15.02 7.42 17.34
N ALA A 106 -15.86 8.00 16.46
CA ALA A 106 -17.32 7.98 16.61
C ALA A 106 -18.03 6.98 15.69
N GLY A 107 -17.30 6.35 14.77
CA GLY A 107 -17.86 5.48 13.73
C GLY A 107 -18.37 6.26 12.50
N PRO A 108 -19.00 5.55 11.55
CA PRO A 108 -19.49 6.15 10.32
C PRO A 108 -20.54 7.24 10.56
N LEU A 109 -20.54 8.27 9.71
CA LEU A 109 -21.44 9.40 9.81
C LEU A 109 -22.84 9.05 9.25
N PRO A 110 -23.92 9.59 9.84
CA PRO A 110 -25.28 9.42 9.33
C PRO A 110 -25.43 9.96 7.90
N GLY A 111 -26.29 9.33 7.09
CA GLY A 111 -26.53 9.72 5.70
C GLY A 111 -26.82 11.22 5.48
N PRO A 112 -27.68 11.88 6.29
CA PRO A 112 -27.89 13.33 6.19
C PRO A 112 -26.61 14.15 6.38
N THR A 113 -25.78 13.79 7.38
CA THR A 113 -24.47 14.41 7.61
C THR A 113 -23.54 14.20 6.42
N VAL A 114 -23.48 12.99 5.85
CA VAL A 114 -22.64 12.70 4.68
C VAL A 114 -23.11 13.51 3.46
N ARG A 115 -24.41 13.71 3.27
CA ARG A 115 -24.95 14.55 2.19
C ARG A 115 -24.54 16.02 2.36
N LEU A 116 -24.67 16.58 3.57
CA LEU A 116 -24.24 17.96 3.87
C LEU A 116 -22.72 18.15 3.77
N LEU A 117 -21.94 17.15 4.19
CA LEU A 117 -20.49 17.07 3.99
C LEU A 117 -20.17 17.13 2.49
N THR A 118 -20.81 16.27 1.70
CA THR A 118 -20.61 16.21 0.24
C THR A 118 -20.93 17.54 -0.43
N ALA A 119 -22.04 18.17 -0.08
CA ALA A 119 -22.42 19.47 -0.61
C ALA A 119 -21.37 20.56 -0.31
N GLY A 120 -20.85 20.61 0.92
CA GLY A 120 -19.81 21.56 1.31
C GLY A 120 -18.48 21.30 0.58
N LEU A 121 -18.09 20.04 0.42
CA LEU A 121 -16.88 19.67 -0.32
C LEU A 121 -16.97 20.01 -1.81
N LEU A 122 -18.14 19.85 -2.44
CA LEU A 122 -18.36 20.28 -3.82
C LEU A 122 -18.14 21.79 -3.98
N HIS A 123 -18.63 22.60 -3.04
CA HIS A 123 -18.41 24.05 -3.05
C HIS A 123 -16.94 24.40 -2.80
N ALA A 124 -16.25 23.67 -1.93
CA ALA A 124 -14.81 23.83 -1.72
C ALA A 124 -14.01 23.55 -3.00
N LEU A 125 -14.30 22.43 -3.69
CA LEU A 125 -13.66 22.07 -4.95
C LEU A 125 -13.97 23.08 -6.05
N ALA A 126 -15.21 23.57 -6.14
CA ALA A 126 -15.59 24.59 -7.10
C ALA A 126 -14.80 25.89 -6.89
N ALA A 127 -14.63 26.32 -5.64
CA ALA A 127 -13.84 27.51 -5.30
C ALA A 127 -12.35 27.34 -5.67
N VAL A 128 -11.78 26.15 -5.46
CA VAL A 128 -10.39 25.84 -5.85
C VAL A 128 -10.24 25.82 -7.38
N HIS A 129 -11.13 25.10 -8.08
CA HIS A 129 -11.08 24.91 -9.53
C HIS A 129 -11.31 26.22 -10.31
N ALA A 130 -12.12 27.13 -9.77
CA ALA A 130 -12.36 28.46 -10.36
C ALA A 130 -11.08 29.30 -10.52
N HIS A 131 -10.04 29.01 -9.74
CA HIS A 131 -8.74 29.68 -9.81
C HIS A 131 -7.66 28.85 -10.53
N GLY A 132 -8.06 27.82 -11.28
CA GLY A 132 -7.15 26.97 -12.07
C GLY A 132 -6.29 26.04 -11.21
N LEU A 133 -6.67 25.82 -9.95
CA LEU A 133 -6.02 24.88 -9.05
C LEU A 133 -6.76 23.55 -9.03
N VAL A 134 -6.01 22.48 -8.73
CA VAL A 134 -6.54 21.14 -8.45
C VAL A 134 -5.97 20.74 -7.09
N HIS A 135 -6.78 20.18 -6.20
CA HIS A 135 -6.35 19.85 -4.85
C HIS A 135 -5.32 18.71 -4.84
N ARG A 136 -5.55 17.64 -5.62
CA ARG A 136 -4.66 16.48 -5.85
C ARG A 136 -4.38 15.55 -4.65
N ASP A 137 -4.81 15.93 -3.45
CA ASP A 137 -4.64 15.16 -2.20
C ASP A 137 -5.87 15.36 -1.28
N LEU A 138 -7.07 15.39 -1.88
CA LEU A 138 -8.30 15.41 -1.10
C LEU A 138 -8.46 14.06 -0.39
N LYS A 139 -8.57 14.08 0.94
CA LYS A 139 -8.69 12.87 1.77
C LYS A 139 -9.26 13.18 3.15
N PRO A 140 -9.72 12.18 3.92
CA PRO A 140 -10.34 12.41 5.23
C PRO A 140 -9.48 13.14 6.27
N SER A 141 -8.15 13.13 6.16
CA SER A 141 -7.30 13.92 7.08
C SER A 141 -7.20 15.40 6.69
N ASN A 142 -7.52 15.76 5.44
CA ASN A 142 -7.46 17.13 4.91
C ASN A 142 -8.85 17.81 4.90
N ILE A 143 -9.82 17.19 5.57
CA ILE A 143 -11.19 17.69 5.74
C ILE A 143 -11.43 17.85 7.23
N LEU A 144 -11.67 19.08 7.67
CA LEU A 144 -11.97 19.41 9.05
C LEU A 144 -13.47 19.62 9.22
N LEU A 145 -14.09 18.91 10.15
CA LEU A 145 -15.47 19.11 10.57
C LEU A 145 -15.51 20.24 11.60
N THR A 146 -16.38 21.23 11.40
CA THR A 146 -16.54 22.38 12.32
C THR A 146 -18.01 22.60 12.68
N ALA A 147 -18.30 23.47 13.64
CA ALA A 147 -19.69 23.86 13.90
C ALA A 147 -20.42 24.41 12.65
N GLY A 148 -19.70 25.11 11.76
CA GLY A 148 -20.24 25.79 10.57
C GLY A 148 -20.15 25.00 9.27
N GLY A 149 -19.86 23.68 9.33
CA GLY A 149 -19.71 22.83 8.15
C GLY A 149 -18.27 22.35 7.91
N PRO A 150 -18.03 21.60 6.81
CA PRO A 150 -16.70 21.08 6.49
C PRO A 150 -15.76 22.17 5.97
N ARG A 151 -14.47 22.04 6.29
CA ARG A 151 -13.39 22.91 5.80
C ARG A 151 -12.30 22.08 5.18
N VAL A 152 -12.00 22.35 3.91
CA VAL A 152 -10.88 21.75 3.19
C VAL A 152 -9.61 22.55 3.47
N ILE A 153 -8.54 21.83 3.80
CA ILE A 153 -7.20 22.37 4.06
C ILE A 153 -6.18 21.76 3.09
N ASP A 154 -4.99 22.34 3.01
CA ASP A 154 -3.83 21.75 2.31
C ASP A 154 -4.04 21.47 0.80
N PHE A 155 -4.75 22.35 0.08
CA PHE A 155 -4.98 22.19 -1.36
C PHE A 155 -3.73 22.51 -2.21
N GLY A 156 -3.33 21.56 -3.06
CA GLY A 156 -2.66 21.74 -4.36
C GLY A 156 -1.24 22.30 -4.46
N ILE A 157 -0.69 22.99 -3.46
CA ILE A 157 0.47 23.91 -3.65
C ILE A 157 1.86 23.21 -3.66
N ALA A 158 1.90 21.90 -3.43
CA ALA A 158 3.16 21.14 -3.39
C ALA A 158 3.19 19.94 -4.34
N HIS A 159 2.09 19.67 -5.05
CA HIS A 159 1.99 18.47 -5.88
C HIS A 159 2.56 18.71 -7.29
N SER A 160 2.27 19.82 -7.99
CA SER A 160 2.91 20.05 -9.32
C SER A 160 4.39 20.41 -9.24
N ALA A 161 4.83 20.96 -8.11
CA ALA A 161 6.22 21.35 -7.88
C ALA A 161 7.13 20.13 -7.69
N ALA A 162 6.60 19.08 -7.07
CA ALA A 162 7.34 17.90 -6.66
C ALA A 162 7.08 16.67 -7.56
N ASP A 163 6.13 16.73 -8.50
CA ASP A 163 5.88 15.70 -9.54
C ASP A 163 7.14 15.32 -10.35
N THR A 164 8.11 16.24 -10.51
CA THR A 164 9.37 16.00 -11.26
C THR A 164 10.58 15.66 -10.36
N ALA A 165 10.52 15.99 -9.08
CA ALA A 165 11.62 15.79 -8.12
C ALA A 165 11.38 14.61 -7.17
N LEU A 166 10.15 14.35 -6.73
CA LEU A 166 9.76 13.21 -5.90
C LEU A 166 9.63 11.90 -6.71
N THR A 167 9.45 11.99 -8.03
CA THR A 167 9.59 10.86 -8.96
C THR A 167 11.01 10.28 -8.94
N VAL A 168 12.01 11.06 -8.49
CA VAL A 168 13.40 10.65 -8.33
C VAL A 168 13.68 10.02 -6.95
N THR A 169 12.87 10.30 -5.92
CA THR A 169 13.09 9.85 -4.54
C THR A 169 12.16 8.73 -4.05
N GLY A 170 11.24 8.23 -4.90
CA GLY A 170 10.46 7.01 -4.64
C GLY A 170 9.42 7.10 -3.52
N THR A 171 9.20 8.28 -2.94
CA THR A 171 8.12 8.51 -1.96
C THR A 171 6.79 8.66 -2.68
N THR A 172 5.90 7.68 -2.48
CA THR A 172 4.51 7.69 -2.93
C THR A 172 3.84 9.03 -2.63
N MET A 173 3.31 9.64 -3.68
CA MET A 173 2.45 10.82 -3.62
C MET A 173 1.08 10.36 -3.10
N GLY A 174 0.49 11.03 -2.11
CA GLY A 174 -0.92 10.79 -1.70
C GLY A 174 -1.18 9.57 -0.78
N THR A 175 -2.41 9.50 -0.26
CA THR A 175 -2.88 8.37 0.56
C THR A 175 -3.51 7.29 -0.34
N PRO A 176 -2.96 6.07 -0.41
CA PRO A 176 -3.22 5.04 -1.43
C PRO A 176 -4.66 4.59 -1.74
N GLY A 177 -5.67 5.03 -0.99
CA GLY A 177 -7.08 4.71 -1.25
C GLY A 177 -7.94 5.87 -1.76
N PHE A 178 -7.37 7.07 -1.89
CA PHE A 178 -8.09 8.29 -2.34
C PHE A 178 -7.50 8.91 -3.60
N MET A 179 -6.38 8.38 -4.10
CA MET A 179 -5.78 8.81 -5.36
C MET A 179 -6.60 8.32 -6.54
N ALA A 180 -6.71 9.15 -7.58
CA ALA A 180 -7.35 8.73 -8.82
C ALA A 180 -6.41 7.82 -9.63
N PRO A 181 -6.94 6.87 -10.44
CA PRO A 181 -6.12 5.96 -11.25
C PRO A 181 -5.11 6.68 -12.15
N GLU A 182 -5.50 7.82 -12.74
CA GLU A 182 -4.62 8.62 -13.57
C GLU A 182 -3.46 9.30 -12.81
N GLN A 183 -3.58 9.45 -11.49
CA GLN A 183 -2.46 9.91 -10.64
C GLN A 183 -1.44 8.78 -10.41
N LEU A 184 -1.88 7.52 -10.46
CA LEU A 184 -1.05 6.34 -10.23
C LEU A 184 -0.32 5.88 -11.49
N SER A 185 -0.97 5.94 -12.65
CA SER A 185 -0.45 5.37 -13.90
C SER A 185 0.63 6.21 -14.59
N MET A 186 0.88 7.46 -14.14
CA MET A 186 1.89 8.41 -14.65
C MET A 186 2.20 8.37 -16.16
N SER A 187 1.20 8.11 -16.99
CA SER A 187 1.26 8.03 -18.45
C SER A 187 -0.08 8.49 -19.01
N GLY A 188 -0.29 9.80 -19.09
CA GLY A 188 -1.53 10.38 -19.59
C GLY A 188 -1.54 11.91 -19.61
N PRO A 189 -2.51 12.54 -20.31
CA PRO A 189 -2.68 14.00 -20.33
C PRO A 189 -2.86 14.52 -18.89
N GLY A 190 -2.29 15.69 -18.58
CA GLY A 190 -2.08 16.16 -17.20
C GLY A 190 -3.28 16.06 -16.25
N ILE A 191 -3.01 15.85 -14.96
CA ILE A 191 -4.00 15.70 -13.88
C ILE A 191 -4.95 16.91 -13.85
N THR A 192 -6.25 16.66 -14.06
CA THR A 192 -7.32 17.68 -14.05
C THR A 192 -8.14 17.64 -12.76
N GLY A 193 -9.13 18.52 -12.64
CA GLY A 193 -10.10 18.52 -11.53
C GLY A 193 -10.89 17.20 -11.39
N ALA A 194 -10.90 16.34 -12.41
CA ALA A 194 -11.52 15.01 -12.33
C ALA A 194 -10.87 14.13 -11.25
N ALA A 195 -9.58 14.33 -10.93
CA ALA A 195 -8.92 13.60 -9.85
C ALA A 195 -9.51 13.94 -8.48
N ASP A 196 -9.87 15.21 -8.24
CA ASP A 196 -10.53 15.63 -7.00
C ASP A 196 -11.96 15.07 -6.90
N VAL A 197 -12.66 14.92 -8.04
CA VAL A 197 -13.97 14.26 -8.10
C VAL A 197 -13.87 12.79 -7.70
N PHE A 198 -12.83 12.08 -8.14
CA PHE A 198 -12.59 10.71 -7.71
C PHE A 198 -12.33 10.62 -6.21
N ALA A 199 -11.45 11.48 -5.70
CA ALA A 199 -11.14 11.55 -4.28
C ALA A 199 -12.38 11.85 -3.42
N LEU A 200 -13.27 12.73 -3.90
CA LEU A 200 -14.58 13.01 -3.28
C LEU A 200 -15.42 11.73 -3.17
N GLY A 201 -15.49 10.91 -4.21
CA GLY A 201 -16.18 9.62 -4.17
C GLY A 201 -15.64 8.70 -3.07
N GLY A 202 -14.31 8.63 -2.93
CA GLY A 202 -13.68 7.87 -1.84
C GLY A 202 -14.00 8.43 -0.45
N VAL A 203 -14.04 9.76 -0.30
CA VAL A 203 -14.43 10.43 0.95
C VAL A 203 -15.87 10.13 1.33
N ILE A 204 -16.80 10.10 0.37
CA ILE A 204 -18.21 9.75 0.62
C ILE A 204 -18.31 8.32 1.18
N VAL A 205 -17.62 7.36 0.55
CA VAL A 205 -17.58 5.96 1.02
C VAL A 205 -17.01 5.88 2.42
N PHE A 206 -15.86 6.53 2.66
CA PHE A 206 -15.21 6.53 3.97
C PHE A 206 -16.10 7.13 5.06
N ALA A 207 -16.72 8.28 4.80
CA ALA A 207 -17.57 8.95 5.76
C ALA A 207 -18.80 8.10 6.13
N ALA A 208 -19.40 7.39 5.16
CA ALA A 208 -20.60 6.61 5.36
C ALA A 208 -20.37 5.19 5.90
N THR A 209 -19.19 4.61 5.70
CA THR A 209 -18.93 3.19 6.02
C THR A 209 -17.79 2.97 7.02
N GLY A 210 -16.94 3.97 7.25
CA GLY A 210 -15.73 3.84 8.07
C GLY A 210 -14.54 3.23 7.33
N ALA A 211 -14.72 2.72 6.10
CA ALA A 211 -13.68 2.13 5.28
C ALA A 211 -13.57 2.84 3.92
N GLY A 212 -12.38 2.84 3.30
CA GLY A 212 -12.21 3.39 1.96
C GLY A 212 -12.89 2.53 0.87
N PRO A 213 -13.06 3.08 -0.35
CA PRO A 213 -13.72 2.38 -1.46
C PRO A 213 -13.03 1.06 -1.87
N TYR A 214 -11.75 0.87 -1.53
CA TYR A 214 -10.99 -0.33 -1.87
C TYR A 214 -10.60 -1.16 -0.62
N GLY A 215 -11.30 -0.93 0.50
CA GLY A 215 -11.06 -1.58 1.78
C GLY A 215 -9.79 -1.08 2.49
N SER A 216 -9.25 -1.92 3.36
CA SER A 216 -7.99 -1.69 4.08
C SER A 216 -6.96 -2.70 3.61
N ALA A 217 -5.80 -2.23 3.19
CA ALA A 217 -4.65 -3.04 2.79
C ALA A 217 -3.39 -2.17 2.81
N GLU A 218 -2.24 -2.77 2.53
CA GLU A 218 -1.00 -2.03 2.34
C GLU A 218 -1.11 -1.04 1.17
N PRO A 219 -0.35 0.07 1.20
CA PRO A 219 -0.35 1.10 0.17
C PRO A 219 -0.38 0.59 -1.28
N GLN A 220 0.51 -0.35 -1.62
CA GLN A 220 0.63 -0.84 -2.99
C GLN A 220 -0.60 -1.65 -3.42
N ILE A 221 -1.20 -2.41 -2.50
CA ILE A 221 -2.45 -3.13 -2.75
C ILE A 221 -3.59 -2.14 -3.01
N LEU A 222 -3.71 -1.09 -2.18
CA LEU A 222 -4.76 -0.07 -2.40
C LEU A 222 -4.58 0.67 -3.73
N MET A 223 -3.35 0.93 -4.17
CA MET A 223 -3.09 1.48 -5.51
C MET A 223 -3.52 0.51 -6.61
N TYR A 224 -3.12 -0.76 -6.50
CA TYR A 224 -3.52 -1.80 -7.45
C TYR A 224 -5.06 -1.89 -7.54
N ARG A 225 -5.76 -1.97 -6.41
CA ARG A 225 -7.23 -2.02 -6.37
C ARG A 225 -7.87 -0.77 -6.94
N THR A 226 -7.28 0.39 -6.66
CA THR A 226 -7.73 1.67 -7.21
C THR A 226 -7.68 1.67 -8.73
N VAL A 227 -6.70 1.01 -9.35
CA VAL A 227 -6.60 0.91 -10.81
C VAL A 227 -7.44 -0.23 -11.39
N HIS A 228 -7.46 -1.40 -10.74
CA HIS A 228 -7.92 -2.65 -11.35
C HIS A 228 -9.21 -3.25 -10.77
N GLU A 229 -9.60 -2.91 -9.54
CA GLU A 229 -10.80 -3.47 -8.88
C GLU A 229 -11.96 -2.47 -8.85
N GLU A 230 -13.20 -2.96 -8.76
CA GLU A 230 -14.38 -2.12 -8.55
C GLU A 230 -14.47 -1.59 -7.11
N PRO A 231 -14.96 -0.36 -6.88
CA PRO A 231 -15.12 0.17 -5.53
C PRO A 231 -16.24 -0.57 -4.78
N ARG A 232 -16.02 -0.78 -3.49
CA ARG A 232 -17.01 -1.30 -2.54
C ARG A 232 -17.95 -0.17 -2.14
N LEU A 233 -19.22 -0.33 -2.48
CA LEU A 233 -20.27 0.68 -2.26
C LEU A 233 -21.39 0.17 -1.32
N ASP A 234 -21.19 -1.00 -0.73
CA ASP A 234 -22.08 -1.59 0.25
C ASP A 234 -22.14 -0.70 1.50
N GLY A 235 -23.35 -0.53 2.07
CA GLY A 235 -23.55 0.32 3.24
C GLY A 235 -23.74 1.81 2.96
N LEU A 236 -23.61 2.27 1.71
CA LEU A 236 -23.97 3.65 1.34
C LEU A 236 -25.50 3.87 1.40
N PRO A 237 -25.97 5.00 1.95
CA PRO A 237 -27.37 5.41 1.87
C PRO A 237 -27.84 5.62 0.42
N ASP A 238 -29.12 5.38 0.17
CA ASP A 238 -29.75 5.58 -1.14
C ASP A 238 -29.58 7.03 -1.63
N GLY A 239 -29.25 7.19 -2.92
CA GLY A 239 -28.94 8.48 -3.54
C GLY A 239 -27.49 8.95 -3.36
N LEU A 240 -26.76 8.48 -2.34
CA LEU A 240 -25.31 8.70 -2.22
C LEU A 240 -24.50 7.60 -2.89
N ARG A 241 -25.05 6.38 -2.99
CA ARG A 241 -24.42 5.25 -3.70
C ARG A 241 -24.10 5.60 -5.16
N GLU A 242 -25.07 6.15 -5.88
CA GLU A 242 -24.93 6.49 -7.30
C GLU A 242 -23.95 7.66 -7.49
N VAL A 243 -23.99 8.64 -6.59
CA VAL A 243 -23.05 9.78 -6.62
C VAL A 243 -21.61 9.29 -6.40
N ALA A 244 -21.39 8.43 -5.39
CA ALA A 244 -20.07 7.87 -5.14
C ALA A 244 -19.57 6.98 -6.30
N ALA A 245 -20.46 6.16 -6.88
CA ALA A 245 -20.14 5.31 -8.02
C ALA A 245 -19.66 6.12 -9.23
N ASP A 246 -20.40 7.17 -9.60
CA ASP A 246 -20.07 8.01 -10.76
C ASP A 246 -18.76 8.79 -10.53
N CYS A 247 -18.53 9.26 -9.30
CA CYS A 247 -17.27 9.89 -8.92
C CYS A 247 -16.08 8.93 -9.02
N LEU A 248 -16.26 7.66 -8.64
CA LEU A 248 -15.20 6.64 -8.61
C LEU A 248 -14.96 5.94 -9.97
N ALA A 249 -15.55 6.43 -11.06
CA ALA A 249 -15.29 5.92 -12.40
C ALA A 249 -13.78 5.97 -12.72
N LYS A 250 -13.23 4.87 -13.25
CA LYS A 250 -11.79 4.76 -13.54
C LYS A 250 -11.33 5.77 -14.58
N GLU A 251 -12.11 5.91 -15.66
CA GLU A 251 -11.87 6.89 -16.72
C GLU A 251 -12.25 8.30 -16.27
N PRO A 252 -11.32 9.29 -16.28
CA PRO A 252 -11.60 10.64 -15.80
C PRO A 252 -12.76 11.34 -16.54
N ALA A 253 -12.90 11.08 -17.85
CA ALA A 253 -13.94 11.68 -18.68
C ALA A 253 -15.35 11.14 -18.38
N ARG A 254 -15.48 10.03 -17.64
CA ARG A 254 -16.77 9.47 -17.23
C ARG A 254 -17.29 10.04 -15.92
N ARG A 255 -16.48 10.82 -15.21
CA ARG A 255 -16.85 11.42 -13.93
C ARG A 255 -17.71 12.67 -14.19
N PRO A 256 -18.79 12.90 -13.42
CA PRO A 256 -19.61 14.09 -13.57
C PRO A 256 -18.84 15.36 -13.22
N ASP A 257 -19.23 16.49 -13.81
CA ASP A 257 -18.71 17.80 -13.40
C ASP A 257 -19.30 18.27 -12.06
N LEU A 258 -18.67 19.26 -11.45
CA LEU A 258 -19.10 19.79 -10.15
C LEU A 258 -20.53 20.36 -10.18
N PRO A 259 -20.96 21.14 -11.21
CA PRO A 259 -22.35 21.61 -11.28
C PRO A 259 -23.39 20.48 -11.32
N ALA A 260 -23.15 19.40 -12.07
CA ALA A 260 -24.05 18.26 -12.12
C ALA A 260 -24.13 17.53 -10.76
N LEU A 261 -23.00 17.39 -10.06
CA LEU A 261 -22.97 16.81 -8.72
C LEU A 261 -23.71 17.69 -7.71
N MET A 262 -23.51 19.00 -7.75
CA MET A 262 -24.23 19.96 -6.89
C MET A 262 -25.74 19.88 -7.09
N ALA A 263 -26.21 19.78 -8.33
CA ALA A 263 -27.64 19.64 -8.63
C ALA A 263 -28.24 18.34 -8.07
N ARG A 264 -27.47 17.24 -8.04
CA ARG A 264 -27.90 15.94 -7.49
C ARG A 264 -27.86 15.87 -5.96
N VAL A 265 -26.84 16.48 -5.35
CA VAL A 265 -26.60 16.44 -3.91
C VAL A 265 -27.47 17.47 -3.17
N GLY A 266 -27.77 18.60 -3.80
CA GLY A 266 -28.56 19.67 -3.22
C GLY A 266 -27.72 20.74 -2.51
N PRO A 267 -28.37 21.66 -1.77
CA PRO A 267 -27.71 22.82 -1.20
C PRO A 267 -26.71 22.45 -0.09
N ALA A 268 -25.67 23.28 0.06
CA ALA A 268 -24.79 23.21 1.21
C ALA A 268 -25.44 23.92 2.40
N GLY A 269 -25.73 23.15 3.44
CA GLY A 269 -26.35 23.64 4.67
C GLY A 269 -27.89 23.59 4.66
N PRO A 270 -28.53 24.09 5.74
CA PRO A 270 -27.92 24.80 6.86
C PRO A 270 -26.96 23.92 7.69
N TYR A 271 -25.90 24.53 8.22
CA TYR A 271 -24.99 23.90 9.18
C TYR A 271 -25.32 24.47 10.57
N GLY A 272 -25.65 23.59 11.53
CA GLY A 272 -26.15 23.93 12.86
C GLY A 272 -26.15 22.71 13.78
N GLY A 273 -26.63 22.84 15.03
CA GLY A 273 -26.45 21.87 16.14
C GLY A 273 -26.93 20.43 15.93
N ASP A 274 -27.44 20.07 14.75
CA ASP A 274 -27.86 18.76 14.31
C ASP A 274 -27.11 18.22 13.08
N TRP A 275 -26.23 19.02 12.44
CA TRP A 275 -25.53 18.59 11.22
C TRP A 275 -24.48 17.51 11.49
N LEU A 276 -23.93 17.48 12.71
CA LEU A 276 -23.03 16.44 13.20
C LEU A 276 -23.69 15.64 14.34
N PRO A 277 -23.33 14.35 14.50
CA PRO A 277 -23.63 13.60 15.71
C PRO A 277 -23.22 14.34 16.98
N TYR A 278 -24.06 14.27 18.02
CA TYR A 278 -23.86 14.97 19.31
C TYR A 278 -22.49 14.69 19.94
N ALA A 279 -21.98 13.46 19.80
CA ALA A 279 -20.66 13.09 20.30
C ALA A 279 -19.52 13.94 19.68
N LEU A 280 -19.62 14.26 18.38
CA LEU A 280 -18.64 15.09 17.68
C LEU A 280 -18.79 16.58 18.01
N ILE A 281 -20.02 17.04 18.28
CA ILE A 281 -20.28 18.41 18.74
C ILE A 281 -19.59 18.65 20.09
N GLY A 282 -19.77 17.74 21.05
CA GLY A 282 -19.10 17.85 22.35
C GLY A 282 -17.56 17.77 22.26
N GLU A 283 -17.02 17.08 21.25
CA GLU A 283 -15.57 17.07 21.00
C GLU A 283 -15.07 18.38 20.39
N LEU A 284 -15.86 19.01 19.50
CA LEU A 284 -15.58 20.35 18.97
C LEU A 284 -15.61 21.43 20.05
N GLU A 285 -16.56 21.37 20.98
CA GLU A 285 -16.65 22.30 22.13
C GLU A 285 -15.38 22.23 22.99
N ARG A 286 -14.96 21.02 23.37
CA ARG A 286 -13.71 20.81 24.13
C ARG A 286 -12.47 21.28 23.36
N LEU A 287 -12.45 21.08 22.04
CA LEU A 287 -11.35 21.55 21.20
C LEU A 287 -11.29 23.08 21.20
N SER A 288 -12.44 23.75 21.09
CA SER A 288 -12.54 25.20 21.14
C SER A 288 -12.06 25.77 22.48
N GLU A 289 -12.52 25.19 23.60
CA GLU A 289 -12.11 25.59 24.95
C GLU A 289 -10.58 25.48 25.14
N ARG A 290 -9.98 24.39 24.68
CA ARG A 290 -8.53 24.16 24.78
C ARG A 290 -7.70 25.15 23.98
N LEU A 291 -8.24 25.69 22.89
CA LEU A 291 -7.52 26.57 21.97
C LEU A 291 -7.64 28.05 22.34
N GLY A 292 -8.65 28.44 23.13
CA GLY A 292 -8.80 29.82 23.62
C GLY A 292 -8.88 30.88 22.51
N ASP A 293 -9.38 30.53 21.32
CA ASP A 293 -9.55 31.47 20.19
C ASP A 293 -10.94 32.13 20.29
N PRO A 294 -11.03 33.47 20.36
CA PRO A 294 -12.28 34.21 20.49
C PRO A 294 -13.19 34.17 19.24
N ARG A 295 -12.74 33.54 18.13
CA ARG A 295 -13.50 33.47 16.87
C ARG A 295 -14.28 32.17 16.68
N THR A 296 -14.18 31.20 17.58
CA THR A 296 -15.23 30.18 17.63
C THR A 296 -16.49 30.91 18.09
N PRO A 297 -17.59 30.91 17.32
CA PRO A 297 -18.84 31.36 17.88
C PRO A 297 -19.07 30.47 19.10
N ALA A 298 -19.16 31.05 20.30
CA ALA A 298 -19.94 30.42 21.34
C ALA A 298 -21.26 30.11 20.66
N MET A 299 -21.58 28.82 20.44
CA MET A 299 -22.91 28.46 19.97
C MET A 299 -23.83 29.14 20.96
N GLY A 300 -24.54 30.16 20.48
CA GLY A 300 -25.43 30.94 21.31
C GLY A 300 -26.31 29.95 22.03
N THR A 301 -26.33 30.04 23.36
CA THR A 301 -27.28 29.37 24.22
C THR A 301 -28.69 29.67 23.70
N ALA A 302 -29.20 28.82 22.83
CA ALA A 302 -30.63 28.69 22.60
C ALA A 302 -31.18 27.96 23.83
N GLY A 303 -31.42 28.73 24.88
CA GLY A 303 -31.91 28.27 26.18
C GLY A 303 -31.03 28.78 27.31
N ALA A 304 -31.52 29.78 28.03
CA ALA A 304 -31.02 30.13 29.35
C ALA A 304 -30.85 28.87 30.23
N PRO A 305 -29.94 28.86 31.22
CA PRO A 305 -29.88 27.76 32.18
C PRO A 305 -31.25 27.62 32.82
N PHE A 306 -31.89 26.46 32.63
CA PHE A 306 -33.07 26.11 33.39
C PHE A 306 -32.60 25.91 34.83
N ALA A 307 -32.66 26.97 35.63
CA ALA A 307 -32.66 26.85 37.06
C ALA A 307 -33.87 25.96 37.43
N PRO A 308 -33.69 24.85 38.16
CA PRO A 308 -34.84 24.13 38.70
C PRO A 308 -35.65 25.12 39.55
N PRO A 309 -36.99 25.17 39.42
CA PRO A 309 -37.80 26.04 40.26
C PRO A 309 -37.57 25.68 41.74
N PRO A 310 -37.65 26.64 42.66
CA PRO A 310 -37.52 26.37 44.09
C PRO A 310 -38.54 25.33 44.53
N TYR A 311 -38.08 24.33 45.27
CA TYR A 311 -38.94 23.36 45.93
C TYR A 311 -39.76 24.08 47.01
N GLU A 312 -41.02 24.38 46.72
CA GLU A 312 -42.03 24.68 47.74
C GLU A 312 -42.58 23.35 48.30
N PRO A 313 -42.51 23.11 49.62
CA PRO A 313 -43.00 21.89 50.22
C PRO A 313 -44.53 21.87 50.24
N GLN A 314 -45.16 20.90 49.57
CA GLN A 314 -46.57 20.60 49.76
C GLN A 314 -46.81 19.59 50.91
N PRO A 315 -47.95 19.70 51.61
CA PRO A 315 -48.16 19.03 52.91
C PRO A 315 -48.46 17.54 52.78
N GLN A 316 -47.97 16.77 53.74
CA GLN A 316 -48.26 15.35 53.92
C GLN A 316 -49.74 15.11 54.29
N SER A 317 -50.31 14.02 53.80
CA SER A 317 -51.49 13.38 54.38
C SER A 317 -51.41 11.85 54.22
N PRO A 318 -51.98 11.07 55.15
CA PRO A 318 -51.35 9.87 55.68
C PRO A 318 -51.83 8.57 55.05
N ALA A 319 -51.01 7.53 55.21
CA ALA A 319 -51.29 6.15 54.82
C ALA A 319 -52.47 5.52 55.59
N PRO A 320 -53.17 4.53 55.00
CA PRO A 320 -53.83 3.47 55.74
C PRO A 320 -53.14 2.10 55.55
N ALA A 321 -53.42 1.24 56.52
CA ALA A 321 -52.64 0.09 56.97
C ALA A 321 -53.04 -1.27 56.34
N HIS A 322 -52.20 -2.25 56.68
CA HIS A 322 -52.24 -3.70 56.42
C HIS A 322 -53.61 -4.40 56.37
N GLY A 323 -53.72 -5.38 55.46
CA GLY A 323 -54.69 -6.48 55.48
C GLY A 323 -54.19 -7.71 54.68
N THR A 324 -54.26 -8.89 55.30
CA THR A 324 -53.76 -10.22 54.90
C THR A 324 -54.55 -10.93 53.77
N PRO A 325 -54.03 -12.05 53.20
CA PRO A 325 -54.52 -12.66 51.94
C PRO A 325 -55.43 -13.90 52.10
N PRO A 326 -56.22 -14.26 51.06
CA PRO A 326 -56.56 -15.65 50.75
C PRO A 326 -56.38 -16.05 49.24
N PRO A 327 -56.54 -17.35 48.86
CA PRO A 327 -55.68 -18.02 47.87
C PRO A 327 -56.34 -18.56 46.58
N ASN A 328 -55.46 -19.02 45.67
CA ASN A 328 -55.59 -20.05 44.60
C ASN A 328 -56.69 -19.93 43.50
N GLY A 329 -56.25 -19.90 42.24
CA GLY A 329 -57.04 -20.32 41.06
C GLY A 329 -56.37 -19.99 39.72
N PRO A 330 -56.33 -20.91 38.72
CA PRO A 330 -55.38 -20.85 37.60
C PRO A 330 -55.94 -20.07 36.40
N TYR A 331 -55.19 -19.10 35.88
CA TYR A 331 -55.51 -18.45 34.60
C TYR A 331 -54.67 -19.06 33.47
N GLY A 332 -55.39 -19.69 32.54
CA GLY A 332 -54.87 -20.26 31.31
C GLY A 332 -54.39 -19.20 30.32
N ALA A 333 -53.54 -19.66 29.40
CA ALA A 333 -52.99 -18.89 28.30
C ALA A 333 -54.06 -18.38 27.32
N PRO A 334 -53.92 -17.17 26.75
CA PRO A 334 -54.70 -16.74 25.59
C PRO A 334 -54.16 -17.35 24.28
N PRO A 335 -55.01 -17.52 23.24
CA PRO A 335 -54.73 -18.36 22.09
C PRO A 335 -53.88 -17.68 20.99
N TYR A 336 -53.09 -18.49 20.29
CA TYR A 336 -52.41 -18.14 19.03
C TYR A 336 -53.40 -17.87 17.89
N PRO A 337 -53.16 -16.89 17.00
CA PRO A 337 -53.88 -16.75 15.75
C PRO A 337 -53.34 -17.71 14.66
N ALA A 338 -54.25 -18.23 13.83
CA ALA A 338 -54.02 -19.21 12.78
C ALA A 338 -53.33 -18.63 11.52
N PRO A 339 -52.71 -19.49 10.66
CA PRO A 339 -51.96 -19.05 9.49
C PRO A 339 -52.85 -18.77 8.25
N TYR A 340 -52.48 -17.74 7.48
CA TYR A 340 -53.11 -17.33 6.22
C TYR A 340 -52.77 -18.27 5.04
N PRO A 341 -53.66 -18.44 4.04
CA PRO A 341 -53.40 -19.22 2.84
C PRO A 341 -52.56 -18.47 1.79
N PRO A 342 -51.89 -19.18 0.85
CA PRO A 342 -50.99 -18.56 -0.13
C PRO A 342 -51.75 -17.89 -1.29
N ALA A 343 -51.28 -16.72 -1.70
CA ALA A 343 -51.79 -15.97 -2.84
C ALA A 343 -51.29 -16.54 -4.18
N ALA A 344 -52.22 -16.72 -5.13
CA ALA A 344 -51.94 -17.14 -6.49
C ALA A 344 -51.30 -16.01 -7.32
N THR A 345 -50.25 -16.33 -8.07
CA THR A 345 -49.55 -15.41 -8.98
C THR A 345 -50.23 -15.40 -10.36
N PRO A 346 -50.51 -14.22 -10.97
CA PRO A 346 -50.92 -14.16 -12.37
C PRO A 346 -49.71 -14.24 -13.31
N ALA A 347 -49.87 -14.96 -14.43
CA ALA A 347 -48.87 -15.13 -15.48
C ALA A 347 -48.64 -13.83 -16.30
N PRO A 348 -47.41 -13.62 -16.84
CA PRO A 348 -47.11 -12.45 -17.67
C PRO A 348 -47.61 -12.60 -19.12
N PRO A 349 -47.87 -11.48 -19.84
CA PRO A 349 -48.34 -11.51 -21.21
C PRO A 349 -47.24 -11.86 -22.23
N THR A 350 -47.58 -12.70 -23.20
CA THR A 350 -46.78 -13.03 -24.39
C THR A 350 -46.75 -11.89 -25.40
N LEU A 351 -45.55 -11.44 -25.79
CA LEU A 351 -45.31 -10.58 -26.95
C LEU A 351 -44.73 -11.41 -28.12
N PRO A 352 -45.02 -11.06 -29.39
CA PRO A 352 -44.62 -11.85 -30.56
C PRO A 352 -43.14 -11.65 -30.94
N LEU A 353 -42.49 -12.75 -31.36
CA LEU A 353 -41.10 -12.79 -31.82
C LEU A 353 -40.89 -12.04 -33.14
N ALA A 354 -39.88 -11.17 -33.18
CA ALA A 354 -39.19 -10.73 -34.39
C ALA A 354 -37.90 -11.56 -34.61
N PRO A 355 -37.46 -11.79 -35.87
CA PRO A 355 -36.50 -12.86 -36.21
C PRO A 355 -35.06 -12.55 -35.76
N ALA A 356 -34.41 -13.58 -35.21
CA ALA A 356 -33.04 -13.53 -34.74
C ALA A 356 -32.03 -13.48 -35.90
N ALA A 357 -31.18 -12.45 -35.94
CA ALA A 357 -29.94 -12.47 -36.70
C ALA A 357 -28.94 -13.41 -36.00
N ALA A 358 -28.57 -14.49 -36.69
CA ALA A 358 -27.72 -15.55 -36.18
C ALA A 358 -26.29 -15.05 -35.86
N ARG A 359 -25.82 -15.27 -34.63
CA ARG A 359 -24.40 -15.26 -34.26
C ARG A 359 -23.94 -16.69 -33.96
N PRO A 360 -22.76 -17.13 -34.44
CA PRO A 360 -22.36 -18.54 -34.39
C PRO A 360 -21.93 -18.96 -32.97
N SER A 361 -22.31 -20.17 -32.59
CA SER A 361 -22.07 -20.75 -31.28
C SER A 361 -20.62 -21.22 -31.09
N ARG A 362 -20.11 -21.00 -29.87
CA ARG A 362 -18.76 -21.37 -29.35
C ARG A 362 -18.42 -22.87 -29.35
N ARG A 363 -19.18 -23.71 -30.05
CA ARG A 363 -18.96 -25.16 -30.16
C ARG A 363 -18.19 -25.59 -31.42
N ARG A 364 -17.68 -24.63 -32.21
CA ARG A 364 -16.77 -24.88 -33.35
C ARG A 364 -15.38 -24.28 -33.23
N LEU A 365 -14.98 -23.78 -32.05
CA LEU A 365 -13.60 -23.30 -31.79
C LEU A 365 -12.74 -24.28 -30.96
N LEU A 366 -13.23 -25.51 -30.74
CA LEU A 366 -12.50 -26.60 -30.06
C LEU A 366 -12.12 -27.76 -31.01
N ALA A 367 -12.12 -27.51 -32.32
CA ALA A 367 -11.67 -28.45 -33.35
C ALA A 367 -10.52 -27.89 -34.22
N ALA A 368 -9.75 -26.93 -33.70
CA ALA A 368 -8.56 -26.37 -34.36
C ALA A 368 -7.31 -26.33 -33.46
N LEU A 369 -7.30 -27.06 -32.34
CA LEU A 369 -6.12 -27.29 -31.47
C LEU A 369 -5.84 -28.78 -31.21
N ALA A 370 -6.35 -29.65 -32.09
CA ALA A 370 -5.97 -31.06 -32.19
C ALA A 370 -5.62 -31.33 -33.66
N GLY A 371 -4.45 -30.85 -34.08
CA GLY A 371 -4.04 -30.91 -35.50
C GLY A 371 -2.72 -30.23 -35.85
N ALA A 372 -1.80 -30.05 -34.88
CA ALA A 372 -0.43 -29.62 -35.12
C ALA A 372 0.55 -30.24 -34.08
N GLY A 373 0.31 -31.51 -33.73
CA GLY A 373 1.11 -32.29 -32.78
C GLY A 373 1.73 -33.55 -33.38
N VAL A 374 1.69 -33.74 -34.71
CA VAL A 374 2.32 -34.86 -35.41
C VAL A 374 2.85 -34.36 -36.76
N ALA A 375 3.98 -33.64 -36.73
CA ALA A 375 4.91 -33.43 -37.87
C ALA A 375 6.07 -32.50 -37.46
N ALA A 376 6.80 -32.80 -36.37
CA ALA A 376 8.14 -32.23 -36.10
C ALA A 376 8.94 -33.10 -35.12
N GLY A 377 8.64 -34.41 -35.07
CA GLY A 377 9.42 -35.42 -34.36
C GLY A 377 9.88 -36.45 -35.38
N GLY A 378 11.06 -36.23 -35.97
CA GLY A 378 11.63 -37.10 -36.99
C GLY A 378 12.45 -36.32 -38.02
N GLY A 379 13.68 -35.96 -37.67
CA GLY A 379 14.61 -35.34 -38.62
C GLY A 379 15.63 -34.37 -38.05
N ALA A 380 16.38 -34.77 -37.01
CA ALA A 380 17.67 -34.15 -36.66
C ALA A 380 18.50 -35.07 -35.75
N LEU A 381 18.59 -36.35 -36.14
CA LEU A 381 19.53 -37.32 -35.59
C LEU A 381 20.33 -37.92 -36.76
N ALA A 382 20.99 -37.07 -37.56
CA ALA A 382 21.89 -37.49 -38.64
C ALA A 382 22.65 -36.27 -39.22
N TRP A 383 23.56 -35.66 -38.44
CA TRP A 383 24.67 -34.77 -38.86
C TRP A 383 25.09 -34.01 -37.59
N THR A 384 26.08 -34.43 -36.80
CA THR A 384 27.50 -34.38 -37.16
C THR A 384 28.29 -35.24 -36.16
N LEU A 385 28.43 -36.52 -36.45
CA LEU A 385 29.56 -37.33 -35.99
C LEU A 385 30.29 -37.81 -37.24
N ARG A 386 31.07 -36.91 -37.84
CA ARG A 386 32.08 -37.28 -38.84
C ARG A 386 33.10 -36.15 -39.04
N ALA A 387 34.00 -36.01 -38.09
CA ALA A 387 35.36 -35.51 -38.31
C ALA A 387 36.22 -35.83 -37.09
N ASN A 388 36.56 -37.11 -36.90
CA ASN A 388 37.84 -37.47 -36.28
C ASN A 388 38.21 -38.92 -36.59
N ALA A 389 39.17 -39.05 -37.50
CA ALA A 389 40.11 -40.15 -37.76
C ALA A 389 40.79 -39.72 -39.07
N GLY A 390 42.10 -39.57 -39.22
CA GLY A 390 43.27 -39.99 -38.47
C GLY A 390 44.44 -39.97 -39.48
N ASP A 391 45.66 -40.03 -38.97
CA ASP A 391 46.93 -40.29 -39.67
C ASP A 391 47.57 -39.14 -40.45
N ALA A 392 48.89 -39.02 -40.58
CA ALA A 392 50.07 -39.41 -39.81
C ALA A 392 51.28 -38.83 -40.57
N ALA A 393 52.41 -38.69 -39.86
CA ALA A 393 53.78 -38.61 -40.37
C ALA A 393 54.34 -37.29 -40.94
N GLY A 394 55.53 -36.90 -40.44
CA GLY A 394 56.42 -35.95 -41.14
C GLY A 394 57.46 -35.16 -40.36
N ASN A 395 58.35 -35.82 -39.60
CA ASN A 395 59.75 -35.47 -39.24
C ASN A 395 60.28 -34.01 -39.16
N GLY A 396 61.02 -33.70 -38.08
CA GLY A 396 62.13 -32.72 -38.11
C GLY A 396 62.60 -32.13 -36.76
N THR A 397 63.42 -32.88 -36.02
CA THR A 397 64.46 -32.52 -35.00
C THR A 397 65.01 -31.08 -35.02
N ALA A 398 65.49 -30.38 -33.97
CA ALA A 398 65.98 -30.60 -32.59
C ALA A 398 66.05 -29.20 -31.88
N GLY A 399 66.20 -28.96 -30.57
CA GLY A 399 66.56 -29.75 -29.40
C GLY A 399 66.29 -28.99 -28.08
N ALA A 400 66.51 -29.67 -26.96
CA ALA A 400 66.08 -29.45 -25.56
C ALA A 400 66.65 -28.16 -24.87
N PRO A 401 66.23 -27.73 -23.63
CA PRO A 401 66.01 -28.56 -22.42
C PRO A 401 64.80 -28.23 -21.50
N THR A 402 64.44 -29.20 -20.64
CA THR A 402 63.68 -29.06 -19.36
C THR A 402 64.59 -28.52 -18.24
N PRO A 403 64.11 -28.15 -17.01
CA PRO A 403 62.73 -28.13 -16.50
C PRO A 403 62.34 -26.82 -15.76
N GLY A 404 61.05 -26.47 -15.75
CA GLY A 404 60.55 -25.45 -14.83
C GLY A 404 59.10 -25.04 -15.07
N GLY A 405 58.22 -25.41 -14.14
CA GLY A 405 56.88 -24.82 -14.00
C GLY A 405 55.83 -25.40 -14.94
N ALA A 406 55.10 -26.42 -14.48
CA ALA A 406 53.82 -26.77 -15.09
C ALA A 406 52.86 -25.58 -14.94
N ALA A 407 52.60 -24.93 -16.07
CA ALA A 407 51.63 -23.87 -16.21
C ALA A 407 50.21 -24.41 -15.96
N THR A 408 49.61 -24.02 -14.85
CA THR A 408 48.16 -23.90 -14.72
C THR A 408 47.72 -22.66 -15.49
N GLY A 409 46.98 -22.83 -16.58
CA GLY A 409 46.57 -21.71 -17.43
C GLY A 409 45.18 -21.90 -18.03
N GLY A 410 44.21 -21.17 -17.48
CA GLY A 410 42.97 -20.75 -18.12
C GLY A 410 41.74 -20.83 -17.20
N ALA A 411 41.19 -19.76 -16.62
CA ALA A 411 41.53 -18.34 -16.62
C ALA A 411 40.96 -17.71 -15.33
N SER A 412 41.82 -17.43 -14.35
CA SER A 412 41.47 -16.62 -13.17
C SER A 412 41.64 -15.14 -13.49
N GLY A 413 40.77 -14.61 -14.35
CA GLY A 413 40.46 -13.17 -14.28
C GLY A 413 39.74 -12.92 -12.97
N SER A 414 40.08 -11.85 -12.24
CA SER A 414 39.26 -11.43 -11.10
C SER A 414 37.86 -11.10 -11.62
N ALA A 415 36.80 -11.43 -10.88
CA ALA A 415 35.45 -11.00 -11.25
C ALA A 415 35.38 -9.46 -11.42
N ALA A 416 36.24 -8.74 -10.68
CA ALA A 416 36.50 -7.32 -10.86
C ALA A 416 36.94 -6.91 -12.29
N ALA A 417 37.71 -7.74 -12.99
CA ALA A 417 38.14 -7.48 -14.37
C ALA A 417 37.00 -7.62 -15.40
N GLN A 418 35.93 -8.36 -15.05
CA GLN A 418 34.75 -8.57 -15.90
C GLN A 418 33.73 -7.44 -15.77
N LEU A 419 33.77 -6.64 -14.70
CA LEU A 419 32.86 -5.50 -14.52
C LEU A 419 32.94 -4.54 -15.71
N PRO A 420 31.81 -4.03 -16.23
CA PRO A 420 31.82 -2.99 -17.26
C PRO A 420 32.73 -1.80 -16.88
N LYS A 421 33.50 -1.28 -17.85
CA LYS A 421 34.46 -0.19 -17.62
C LYS A 421 33.81 1.01 -16.90
N ALA A 422 32.60 1.40 -17.31
CA ALA A 422 31.88 2.50 -16.68
C ALA A 422 31.64 2.29 -15.16
N LEU A 423 31.38 1.07 -14.72
CA LEU A 423 31.19 0.76 -13.30
C LEU A 423 32.52 0.72 -12.55
N ARG A 424 33.58 0.20 -13.17
CA ARG A 424 34.93 0.24 -12.59
C ARG A 424 35.41 1.68 -12.41
N ASP A 425 35.22 2.52 -13.43
CA ASP A 425 35.60 3.94 -13.40
C ASP A 425 34.78 4.71 -12.35
N ALA A 426 33.49 4.39 -12.19
CA ALA A 426 32.63 4.99 -11.17
C ALA A 426 32.99 4.52 -9.73
N GLY A 427 33.59 3.35 -9.58
CA GLY A 427 33.96 2.76 -8.29
C GLY A 427 32.77 2.46 -7.37
N VAL A 428 31.54 2.46 -7.90
CA VAL A 428 30.31 2.19 -7.15
C VAL A 428 29.32 1.37 -7.97
N LEU A 429 28.76 0.33 -7.35
CA LEU A 429 27.68 -0.49 -7.87
C LEU A 429 26.38 -0.07 -7.18
N THR A 430 25.49 0.59 -7.92
CA THR A 430 24.18 1.02 -7.40
C THR A 430 23.18 -0.13 -7.46
N ILE A 431 22.50 -0.39 -6.34
CA ILE A 431 21.58 -1.52 -6.16
C ILE A 431 20.20 -0.97 -5.81
N GLY A 432 19.20 -1.25 -6.63
CA GLY A 432 17.80 -1.01 -6.30
C GLY A 432 17.30 -2.06 -5.30
N SER A 433 16.60 -1.64 -4.26
CA SER A 433 16.02 -2.53 -3.25
C SER A 433 14.79 -1.88 -2.60
N ASP A 434 13.78 -2.66 -2.21
CA ASP A 434 12.64 -2.21 -1.41
C ASP A 434 12.93 -2.51 0.06
N LEU A 435 13.52 -1.54 0.78
CA LEU A 435 14.07 -1.71 2.13
C LEU A 435 12.97 -1.78 3.22
N ALA A 436 11.99 -2.66 3.04
CA ALA A 436 10.82 -2.86 3.88
C ALA A 436 10.53 -4.33 4.23
N TYR A 437 11.36 -5.29 3.78
CA TYR A 437 11.09 -6.72 3.88
C TYR A 437 12.10 -7.47 4.76
N PRO A 438 11.95 -7.48 6.10
CA PRO A 438 12.82 -8.27 6.98
C PRO A 438 12.56 -9.79 6.83
N PRO A 439 13.61 -10.63 6.83
CA PRO A 439 15.02 -10.32 7.04
C PRO A 439 15.83 -10.01 5.77
N MET A 440 15.19 -9.95 4.60
CA MET A 440 15.88 -9.87 3.31
C MET A 440 16.53 -8.51 3.10
N ASP A 441 15.73 -7.45 3.13
CA ASP A 441 16.16 -6.09 2.86
C ASP A 441 15.24 -5.10 3.59
N PHE A 442 15.75 -4.46 4.64
CA PHE A 442 14.97 -3.57 5.49
C PHE A 442 15.82 -2.46 6.11
N LEU A 443 15.18 -1.41 6.62
CA LEU A 443 15.86 -0.35 7.37
C LEU A 443 15.91 -0.64 8.86
N THR A 444 17.10 -0.58 9.45
CA THR A 444 17.29 -0.51 10.91
C THR A 444 17.98 0.80 11.26
N ALA A 445 17.29 1.68 12.02
CA ALA A 445 17.77 3.02 12.35
C ALA A 445 18.29 3.77 11.10
N ASP A 446 17.46 3.78 10.04
CA ASP A 446 17.72 4.39 8.73
C ASP A 446 18.92 3.82 7.94
N ARG A 447 19.44 2.65 8.33
CA ARG A 447 20.50 1.93 7.59
C ARG A 447 19.97 0.67 6.93
N PRO A 448 20.28 0.41 5.64
CA PRO A 448 20.01 -0.86 5.00
C PRO A 448 20.61 -2.01 5.83
N THR A 449 19.78 -3.00 6.13
CA THR A 449 20.12 -4.18 6.93
C THR A 449 19.36 -5.36 6.34
N GLY A 450 19.97 -6.55 6.31
CA GLY A 450 19.29 -7.75 5.82
C GLY A 450 20.23 -8.72 5.10
N LEU A 451 19.67 -9.87 4.73
CA LEU A 451 20.36 -10.90 3.97
C LEU A 451 20.87 -10.37 2.62
N ASP A 452 20.01 -9.69 1.86
CA ASP A 452 20.36 -9.13 0.55
C ASP A 452 21.44 -8.06 0.69
N ILE A 453 21.44 -7.33 1.81
CA ILE A 453 22.44 -6.30 2.12
C ILE A 453 23.81 -6.94 2.36
N ASP A 454 23.87 -7.93 3.24
CA ASP A 454 25.11 -8.64 3.56
C ASP A 454 25.69 -9.37 2.33
N LEU A 455 24.83 -9.99 1.52
CA LEU A 455 25.23 -10.65 0.27
C LEU A 455 25.74 -9.65 -0.76
N ALA A 456 25.06 -8.51 -0.94
CA ALA A 456 25.51 -7.48 -1.86
C ALA A 456 26.85 -6.87 -1.44
N GLU A 457 27.08 -6.64 -0.15
CA GLU A 457 28.37 -6.17 0.35
C GLU A 457 29.49 -7.19 0.10
N ALA A 458 29.21 -8.49 0.25
CA ALA A 458 30.14 -9.56 -0.10
C ALA A 458 30.43 -9.60 -1.60
N LEU A 459 29.39 -9.46 -2.43
CA LEU A 459 29.54 -9.35 -3.89
C LEU A 459 30.39 -8.14 -4.26
N GLY A 460 30.18 -7.00 -3.61
CA GLY A 460 31.01 -5.80 -3.80
C GLY A 460 32.49 -6.05 -3.51
N ARG A 461 32.80 -6.77 -2.44
CA ARG A 461 34.19 -7.15 -2.11
C ARG A 461 34.81 -8.07 -3.17
N GLU A 462 34.11 -9.10 -3.61
CA GLU A 462 34.58 -10.00 -4.68
C GLU A 462 34.75 -9.29 -6.03
N LEU A 463 33.89 -8.32 -6.32
CA LEU A 463 33.94 -7.49 -7.51
C LEU A 463 34.92 -6.31 -7.39
N GLY A 464 35.52 -6.08 -6.22
CA GLY A 464 36.41 -4.94 -5.96
C GLY A 464 35.74 -3.58 -6.11
N ILE A 465 34.43 -3.48 -5.83
CA ILE A 465 33.61 -2.28 -6.01
C ILE A 465 32.75 -2.00 -4.78
N ARG A 466 32.57 -0.72 -4.44
CA ARG A 466 31.70 -0.33 -3.32
C ARG A 466 30.23 -0.47 -3.73
N VAL A 467 29.38 -1.03 -2.87
CA VAL A 467 27.93 -1.06 -3.12
C VAL A 467 27.24 0.16 -2.53
N ALA A 468 26.16 0.60 -3.19
CA ALA A 468 25.30 1.67 -2.70
C ALA A 468 23.84 1.34 -3.00
N PHE A 469 23.04 1.21 -1.94
CA PHE A 469 21.61 0.93 -2.05
C PHE A 469 20.81 2.20 -2.40
N ARG A 470 19.80 2.01 -3.26
CA ARG A 470 18.80 3.01 -3.63
C ARG A 470 17.43 2.42 -3.30
N ASN A 471 16.80 2.96 -2.27
CA ASN A 471 15.47 2.54 -1.88
C ASN A 471 14.46 2.91 -2.96
N ALA A 472 13.65 1.96 -3.40
CA ALA A 472 12.57 2.17 -4.35
C ALA A 472 11.49 1.10 -4.13
N ALA A 473 10.22 1.48 -4.35
CA ALA A 473 9.10 0.54 -4.23
C ALA A 473 9.27 -0.66 -5.16
N PHE A 474 8.98 -1.86 -4.67
CA PHE A 474 9.18 -3.14 -5.35
C PHE A 474 8.71 -3.15 -6.82
N ASP A 475 7.48 -2.71 -7.08
CA ASP A 475 6.90 -2.68 -8.43
C ASP A 475 7.65 -1.77 -9.42
N THR A 476 8.42 -0.82 -8.91
CA THR A 476 9.21 0.12 -9.73
C THR A 476 10.64 -0.37 -9.97
N LEU A 477 11.09 -1.42 -9.29
CA LEU A 477 12.48 -1.85 -9.31
C LEU A 477 12.93 -2.27 -10.71
N LEU A 478 12.18 -3.13 -11.40
CA LEU A 478 12.56 -3.62 -12.73
C LEU A 478 12.51 -2.51 -13.80
N THR A 479 11.57 -1.56 -13.67
CA THR A 479 11.50 -0.38 -14.54
C THR A 479 12.66 0.58 -14.26
N GLY A 480 13.03 0.78 -12.99
CA GLY A 480 14.22 1.54 -12.58
C GLY A 480 15.51 0.92 -13.12
N LEU A 481 15.63 -0.41 -13.10
CA LEU A 481 16.76 -1.15 -13.65
C LEU A 481 16.89 -0.90 -15.15
N ASN A 482 15.80 -1.10 -15.89
CA ASN A 482 15.79 -0.97 -17.35
C ASN A 482 15.98 0.48 -17.83
N SER A 483 15.68 1.47 -16.98
CA SER A 483 15.96 2.90 -17.24
C SER A 483 17.35 3.35 -16.79
N GLY A 484 18.15 2.46 -16.19
CA GLY A 484 19.51 2.77 -15.72
C GLY A 484 19.58 3.55 -14.40
N ARG A 485 18.49 3.58 -13.61
CA ARG A 485 18.46 4.22 -12.29
C ARG A 485 19.41 3.56 -11.28
N PHE A 486 19.64 2.26 -11.44
CA PHE A 486 20.63 1.47 -10.72
C PHE A 486 21.18 0.37 -11.62
N ALA A 487 22.36 -0.15 -11.29
CA ALA A 487 23.05 -1.15 -12.10
C ALA A 487 22.42 -2.54 -12.01
N LEU A 488 21.92 -2.92 -10.84
CA LEU A 488 21.20 -4.17 -10.58
C LEU A 488 20.13 -4.00 -9.49
N VAL A 489 19.29 -5.01 -9.28
CA VAL A 489 18.30 -5.05 -8.19
C VAL A 489 18.50 -6.29 -7.33
N MET A 490 18.43 -6.10 -6.00
CA MET A 490 18.36 -7.16 -5.00
C MET A 490 17.25 -6.80 -3.99
N SER A 491 16.16 -7.57 -4.00
CA SER A 491 15.00 -7.35 -3.13
C SER A 491 14.10 -8.59 -3.12
N ALA A 492 14.65 -9.76 -2.77
CA ALA A 492 13.91 -11.02 -2.71
C ALA A 492 13.06 -11.35 -3.97
N LEU A 493 13.52 -10.95 -5.16
CA LEU A 493 12.77 -11.09 -6.40
C LEU A 493 12.70 -12.54 -6.84
N THR A 494 11.49 -13.13 -6.86
CA THR A 494 11.30 -14.46 -7.46
C THR A 494 11.69 -14.45 -8.93
N ASP A 495 12.52 -15.40 -9.34
CA ASP A 495 12.81 -15.62 -10.75
C ASP A 495 11.64 -16.38 -11.40
N THR A 496 11.00 -15.70 -12.35
CA THR A 496 9.87 -16.22 -13.12
C THR A 496 10.07 -15.92 -14.59
N LYS A 497 9.58 -16.80 -15.46
CA LYS A 497 9.63 -16.57 -16.91
C LYS A 497 8.96 -15.26 -17.34
N ALA A 498 7.90 -14.86 -16.65
CA ALA A 498 7.23 -13.58 -16.88
C ALA A 498 8.18 -12.39 -16.64
N ARG A 499 8.94 -12.38 -15.53
CA ARG A 499 9.92 -11.31 -15.26
C ARG A 499 11.08 -11.35 -16.24
N GLN A 500 11.59 -12.55 -16.54
CA GLN A 500 12.64 -12.73 -17.53
C GLN A 500 12.24 -12.10 -18.87
N GLU A 501 11.02 -12.38 -19.35
CA GLU A 501 10.50 -11.93 -20.64
C GLU A 501 9.85 -10.54 -20.62
N GLY A 502 9.75 -9.91 -19.45
CA GLY A 502 9.10 -8.59 -19.29
C GLY A 502 7.59 -8.65 -19.56
N ARG A 503 6.92 -9.67 -19.04
CA ARG A 503 5.48 -9.90 -19.22
C ARG A 503 4.68 -9.66 -17.93
N GLY A 504 3.51 -9.05 -18.07
CA GLY A 504 2.45 -8.97 -17.06
C GLY A 504 1.12 -9.37 -17.68
N ASP A 505 0.34 -10.23 -17.02
CA ASP A 505 -0.96 -10.76 -17.49
C ASP A 505 -0.97 -11.30 -18.94
N GLY A 506 0.15 -11.90 -19.37
CA GLY A 506 0.32 -12.45 -20.72
C GLY A 506 0.66 -11.44 -21.81
N ALA A 507 0.76 -10.14 -21.49
CA ALA A 507 1.21 -9.08 -22.39
C ALA A 507 2.67 -8.68 -22.10
N VAL A 508 3.40 -8.22 -23.11
CA VAL A 508 4.75 -7.67 -22.93
C VAL A 508 4.62 -6.26 -22.35
N THR A 509 5.07 -6.09 -21.11
CA THR A 509 5.00 -4.85 -20.32
C THR A 509 6.36 -4.16 -20.19
N GLY A 510 7.46 -4.80 -20.62
CA GLY A 510 8.80 -4.21 -20.59
C GLY A 510 9.86 -5.05 -21.31
N ALA A 511 11.13 -4.64 -21.20
CA ALA A 511 12.26 -5.28 -21.88
C ALA A 511 12.68 -6.65 -21.28
N GLY A 512 12.11 -7.02 -20.13
CA GLY A 512 12.56 -8.17 -19.35
C GLY A 512 13.91 -7.92 -18.67
N VAL A 513 14.36 -8.91 -17.89
CA VAL A 513 15.62 -8.86 -17.14
C VAL A 513 16.29 -10.23 -17.17
N ASP A 514 17.58 -10.28 -16.89
CA ASP A 514 18.25 -11.52 -16.51
C ASP A 514 18.31 -11.59 -14.98
N LEU A 515 18.01 -12.75 -14.41
CA LEU A 515 17.99 -12.99 -12.96
C LEU A 515 19.10 -13.98 -12.62
N VAL A 516 20.01 -13.58 -11.74
CA VAL A 516 21.08 -14.46 -11.22
C VAL A 516 20.64 -15.03 -9.90
N ASP A 517 20.25 -16.30 -9.90
CA ASP A 517 19.68 -16.98 -8.74
C ASP A 517 20.68 -17.11 -7.60
N TYR A 518 20.28 -16.67 -6.40
CA TYR A 518 21.14 -16.61 -5.23
C TYR A 518 20.52 -17.22 -3.97
N PHE A 519 19.23 -17.52 -3.97
CA PHE A 519 18.52 -18.05 -2.82
C PHE A 519 17.27 -18.81 -3.28
N ARG A 520 16.76 -19.75 -2.47
CA ARG A 520 15.46 -20.40 -2.72
C ARG A 520 14.56 -20.22 -1.50
N ALA A 521 13.32 -19.83 -1.76
CA ALA A 521 12.32 -19.65 -0.73
C ALA A 521 10.97 -20.17 -1.19
N GLY A 522 10.23 -20.79 -0.28
CA GLY A 522 8.84 -21.17 -0.44
C GLY A 522 8.09 -21.00 0.87
N LEU A 523 6.88 -21.52 0.93
CA LEU A 523 6.11 -21.49 2.17
C LEU A 523 6.69 -22.45 3.20
N GLN A 524 6.78 -22.01 4.44
CA GLN A 524 7.28 -22.80 5.55
C GLN A 524 6.18 -23.03 6.58
N LEU A 525 5.96 -24.30 6.93
CA LEU A 525 5.13 -24.65 8.08
C LEU A 525 5.86 -24.33 9.37
N VAL A 526 5.17 -23.67 10.28
CA VAL A 526 5.65 -23.34 11.62
C VAL A 526 4.69 -23.90 12.65
N VAL A 527 5.23 -24.61 13.64
CA VAL A 527 4.50 -25.26 14.73
C VAL A 527 5.08 -24.85 16.08
N ARG A 528 4.35 -25.14 17.17
CA ARG A 528 4.91 -24.97 18.51
C ARG A 528 6.09 -25.93 18.73
N LYS A 529 7.06 -25.51 19.53
CA LYS A 529 8.18 -26.34 19.99
C LYS A 529 7.68 -27.67 20.53
N GLY A 530 8.37 -28.75 20.17
CA GLY A 530 7.96 -30.12 20.48
C GLY A 530 6.98 -30.73 19.48
N ASN A 531 6.35 -29.93 18.61
CA ASN A 531 5.38 -30.36 17.61
C ASN A 531 4.29 -31.31 18.16
N PRO A 532 3.49 -30.88 19.16
CA PRO A 532 2.54 -31.77 19.85
C PRO A 532 1.44 -32.30 18.93
N SER A 533 1.20 -31.66 17.79
CA SER A 533 0.17 -32.03 16.82
C SER A 533 0.71 -32.90 15.69
N GLY A 534 2.00 -33.24 15.67
CA GLY A 534 2.59 -34.14 14.69
C GLY A 534 2.55 -33.63 13.24
N VAL A 535 2.55 -32.32 13.02
CA VAL A 535 2.52 -31.73 11.67
C VAL A 535 3.93 -31.71 11.10
N HIS A 536 4.15 -32.43 10.01
CA HIS A 536 5.44 -32.58 9.33
C HIS A 536 5.39 -32.12 7.87
N GLY A 537 4.21 -32.01 7.28
CA GLY A 537 4.04 -31.50 5.93
C GLY A 537 2.59 -31.11 5.61
N PRO A 538 2.33 -30.62 4.39
CA PRO A 538 0.98 -30.30 3.92
C PRO A 538 -0.04 -31.43 4.05
N GLU A 539 0.43 -32.67 3.93
CA GLU A 539 -0.35 -33.90 4.06
C GLU A 539 -1.02 -34.06 5.43
N ASP A 540 -0.47 -33.42 6.47
CA ASP A 540 -0.97 -33.49 7.84
C ASP A 540 -2.00 -32.39 8.17
N LEU A 541 -2.19 -31.40 7.29
CA LEU A 541 -3.08 -30.27 7.52
C LEU A 541 -4.58 -30.61 7.53
N PRO A 542 -5.10 -31.57 6.74
CA PRO A 542 -6.51 -31.91 6.76
C PRO A 542 -7.03 -32.22 8.17
N GLY A 543 -8.14 -31.59 8.57
CA GLY A 543 -8.76 -31.74 9.88
C GLY A 543 -8.16 -30.85 10.98
N LEU A 544 -7.10 -30.08 10.67
CA LEU A 544 -6.45 -29.18 11.62
C LEU A 544 -6.85 -27.72 11.44
N THR A 545 -6.62 -26.93 12.48
CA THR A 545 -6.75 -25.46 12.44
C THR A 545 -5.40 -24.81 12.16
N VAL A 546 -5.27 -24.16 11.01
CA VAL A 546 -4.04 -23.52 10.53
C VAL A 546 -4.23 -22.01 10.46
N ALA A 547 -3.26 -21.25 10.96
CA ALA A 547 -3.27 -19.79 10.81
C ALA A 547 -2.54 -19.37 9.54
N VAL A 548 -3.09 -18.38 8.83
CA VAL A 548 -2.48 -17.76 7.65
C VAL A 548 -2.70 -16.24 7.69
N GLN A 549 -1.76 -15.48 7.15
CA GLN A 549 -1.93 -14.03 6.98
C GLN A 549 -2.76 -13.73 5.74
N ARG A 550 -3.73 -12.82 5.84
CA ARG A 550 -4.57 -12.42 4.71
C ARG A 550 -3.74 -11.77 3.59
N GLY A 551 -4.11 -12.05 2.35
CA GLY A 551 -3.48 -11.46 1.16
C GLY A 551 -2.07 -11.99 0.87
N THR A 552 -1.72 -13.17 1.39
CA THR A 552 -0.40 -13.79 1.18
C THR A 552 -0.52 -15.10 0.40
N PRO A 553 0.55 -15.57 -0.26
CA PRO A 553 0.55 -16.88 -0.92
C PRO A 553 0.20 -18.05 0.02
N ALA A 554 0.44 -17.90 1.33
CA ALA A 554 0.03 -18.88 2.33
C ALA A 554 -1.50 -19.03 2.41
N GLN A 555 -2.25 -17.94 2.27
CA GLN A 555 -3.72 -17.98 2.24
C GLN A 555 -4.20 -18.70 0.97
N ASP A 556 -3.66 -18.34 -0.19
CA ASP A 556 -4.02 -18.95 -1.47
C ASP A 556 -3.72 -20.45 -1.48
N TYR A 557 -2.58 -20.85 -0.91
CA TYR A 557 -2.20 -22.24 -0.75
C TYR A 557 -3.22 -23.05 0.06
N VAL A 558 -3.60 -22.56 1.25
CA VAL A 558 -4.58 -23.27 2.10
C VAL A 558 -5.97 -23.28 1.46
N GLN A 559 -6.35 -22.21 0.76
CA GLN A 559 -7.59 -22.20 -0.02
C GLN A 559 -7.55 -23.23 -1.16
N GLN A 560 -6.42 -23.39 -1.84
CA GLN A 560 -6.25 -24.42 -2.88
C GLN A 560 -6.32 -25.83 -2.29
N VAL A 561 -5.71 -26.08 -1.13
CA VAL A 561 -5.85 -27.35 -0.39
C VAL A 561 -7.33 -27.63 -0.08
N ASN A 562 -8.07 -26.63 0.41
CA ASN A 562 -9.49 -26.75 0.74
C ASN A 562 -10.43 -26.93 -0.47
N ARG A 563 -9.96 -26.69 -1.70
CA ARG A 563 -10.73 -27.03 -2.91
C ARG A 563 -10.72 -28.53 -3.19
N GLN A 564 -9.82 -29.30 -2.58
CA GLN A 564 -9.79 -30.74 -2.73
C GLN A 564 -10.89 -31.39 -1.87
N PRO A 565 -11.71 -32.33 -2.41
CA PRO A 565 -12.88 -32.87 -1.71
C PRO A 565 -12.58 -33.54 -0.36
N THR A 566 -11.35 -34.02 -0.18
CA THR A 566 -10.89 -34.80 0.98
C THR A 566 -10.11 -34.00 2.00
N ALA A 567 -9.79 -32.72 1.73
CA ALA A 567 -8.98 -31.88 2.62
C ALA A 567 -9.83 -30.72 3.16
N LYS A 568 -10.17 -30.76 4.45
CA LYS A 568 -10.81 -29.65 5.15
C LYS A 568 -9.90 -29.13 6.25
N VAL A 569 -9.19 -28.06 5.96
CA VAL A 569 -8.36 -27.29 6.89
C VAL A 569 -9.18 -26.13 7.42
N ALA A 570 -9.34 -26.02 8.74
CA ALA A 570 -9.94 -24.85 9.36
C ALA A 570 -8.92 -23.71 9.36
N VAL A 571 -9.32 -22.50 8.95
CA VAL A 571 -8.39 -21.38 8.73
C VAL A 571 -8.62 -20.27 9.74
N VAL A 572 -7.56 -19.87 10.44
CA VAL A 572 -7.53 -18.65 11.26
C VAL A 572 -6.81 -17.58 10.45
N GLU A 573 -7.57 -16.68 9.86
CA GLU A 573 -7.01 -15.55 9.14
C GLU A 573 -6.63 -14.41 10.07
N VAL A 574 -5.43 -13.89 9.90
CA VAL A 574 -4.88 -12.77 10.68
C VAL A 574 -4.38 -11.67 9.76
N ASP A 575 -4.21 -10.47 10.31
CA ASP A 575 -3.84 -9.30 9.51
C ASP A 575 -2.33 -9.01 9.52
N SER A 576 -1.55 -9.71 10.34
CA SER A 576 -0.09 -9.53 10.42
C SER A 576 0.66 -10.80 10.84
N SER A 577 1.95 -10.89 10.50
CA SER A 577 2.83 -11.96 10.99
C SER A 577 2.91 -11.95 12.52
N ALA A 578 2.81 -10.78 13.17
CA ALA A 578 2.76 -10.69 14.63
C ALA A 578 1.59 -11.51 15.23
N GLU A 579 0.40 -11.35 14.65
CA GLU A 579 -0.81 -12.10 15.01
C GLU A 579 -0.76 -13.57 14.60
N LEU A 580 -0.08 -13.89 13.49
CA LEU A 580 0.10 -15.25 12.99
C LEU A 580 0.76 -16.15 14.04
N TYR A 581 1.93 -15.73 14.51
CA TYR A 581 2.65 -16.45 15.56
C TYR A 581 1.95 -16.36 16.92
N ALA A 582 1.21 -15.27 17.21
CA ALA A 582 0.40 -15.17 18.42
C ALA A 582 -0.77 -16.17 18.42
N ALA A 583 -1.38 -16.45 17.25
CA ALA A 583 -2.41 -17.48 17.11
C ALA A 583 -1.87 -18.87 17.43
N LEU A 584 -0.64 -19.17 16.96
CA LEU A 584 0.05 -20.41 17.25
C LEU A 584 0.42 -20.55 18.74
N ALA A 585 0.95 -19.48 19.34
CA ALA A 585 1.30 -19.44 20.76
C ALA A 585 0.06 -19.58 21.67
N ALA A 586 -1.05 -18.94 21.32
CA ALA A 586 -2.31 -19.00 22.07
C ALA A 586 -3.10 -20.31 21.86
N GLY A 587 -2.62 -21.22 21.02
CA GLY A 587 -3.34 -22.46 20.70
C GLY A 587 -4.59 -22.29 19.84
N ARG A 588 -4.81 -21.08 19.27
CA ARG A 588 -5.90 -20.82 18.32
C ARG A 588 -5.68 -21.54 16.99
N ALA A 589 -4.44 -21.84 16.66
CA ALA A 589 -4.04 -22.73 15.58
C ALA A 589 -2.97 -23.72 16.06
N VAL A 590 -2.88 -24.86 15.38
CA VAL A 590 -1.86 -25.89 15.67
C VAL A 590 -0.61 -25.74 14.79
N ALA A 591 -0.76 -25.10 13.63
CA ALA A 591 0.31 -24.73 12.72
C ALA A 591 0.00 -23.37 12.07
N CYS A 592 1.01 -22.70 11.51
CA CYS A 592 0.83 -21.59 10.60
C CYS A 592 1.75 -21.71 9.38
N LEU A 593 1.40 -21.02 8.29
CA LEU A 593 2.21 -20.92 7.08
C LEU A 593 2.70 -19.48 6.91
N ASP A 594 4.00 -19.33 6.70
CA ASP A 594 4.65 -18.04 6.43
C ASP A 594 5.76 -18.24 5.38
N ASP A 595 6.30 -17.17 4.83
CA ASP A 595 7.45 -17.26 3.92
C ASP A 595 8.70 -17.77 4.65
N TYR A 596 9.45 -18.70 4.06
CA TYR A 596 10.60 -19.36 4.71
C TYR A 596 11.60 -18.40 5.38
N PRO A 597 12.15 -17.38 4.70
CA PRO A 597 13.11 -16.47 5.33
C PRO A 597 12.50 -15.72 6.52
N VAL A 598 11.22 -15.32 6.42
CA VAL A 598 10.49 -14.65 7.51
C VAL A 598 10.30 -15.60 8.69
N ALA A 599 9.84 -16.83 8.44
CA ALA A 599 9.63 -17.86 9.45
C ALA A 599 10.90 -18.24 10.20
N ALA A 600 11.98 -18.48 9.46
CA ALA A 600 13.25 -18.89 10.03
C ALA A 600 13.90 -17.75 10.84
N HIS A 601 13.76 -16.51 10.40
CA HIS A 601 14.20 -15.34 11.15
C HIS A 601 13.35 -15.12 12.41
N ALA A 602 12.03 -15.21 12.30
CA ALA A 602 11.12 -15.05 13.44
C ALA A 602 11.40 -16.08 14.54
N GLN A 603 11.72 -17.33 14.19
CA GLN A 603 12.14 -18.34 15.15
C GLN A 603 13.42 -17.94 15.92
N ALA A 604 14.38 -17.31 15.24
CA ALA A 604 15.68 -16.98 15.80
C ALA A 604 15.71 -15.68 16.62
N THR A 605 14.97 -14.65 16.21
CA THR A 605 15.15 -13.29 16.73
C THR A 605 13.96 -12.73 17.51
N ARG A 606 12.76 -13.30 17.33
CA ARG A 606 11.55 -12.76 17.96
C ARG A 606 11.49 -13.13 19.46
N PRO A 607 10.99 -12.24 20.33
CA PRO A 607 10.53 -12.61 21.66
C PRO A 607 9.49 -13.76 21.60
N GLY A 608 9.81 -14.90 22.22
CA GLY A 608 9.00 -16.12 22.17
C GLY A 608 9.24 -17.01 20.94
N GLY A 609 10.22 -16.67 20.08
CA GLY A 609 10.62 -17.46 18.92
C GLY A 609 11.22 -18.83 19.29
N ASP A 610 11.78 -18.96 20.48
CA ASP A 610 12.26 -20.22 21.06
C ASP A 610 11.14 -21.27 21.28
N GLY A 611 9.90 -20.80 21.32
CA GLY A 611 8.66 -21.59 21.32
C GLY A 611 8.17 -22.00 19.93
N LEU A 612 8.83 -21.59 18.85
CA LEU A 612 8.50 -21.94 17.47
C LEU A 612 9.44 -23.04 16.94
N LYS A 613 8.93 -23.84 16.00
CA LYS A 613 9.68 -24.85 15.28
C LYS A 613 9.24 -24.86 13.82
N LEU A 614 10.19 -24.76 12.88
CA LEU A 614 9.92 -25.03 11.47
C LEU A 614 9.64 -26.53 11.31
N ALA A 615 8.55 -26.86 10.63
CA ALA A 615 8.11 -28.23 10.39
C ALA A 615 8.24 -28.59 8.91
N GLY A 616 8.82 -29.75 8.63
CA GLY A 616 8.91 -30.25 7.27
C GLY A 616 9.90 -29.51 6.39
N LYS A 617 9.79 -29.77 5.09
CA LYS A 617 10.49 -29.04 4.03
C LYS A 617 9.66 -27.82 3.61
N GLN A 618 10.34 -26.84 3.01
CA GLN A 618 9.65 -25.75 2.31
C GLN A 618 8.72 -26.30 1.23
N ILE A 619 7.57 -25.67 1.08
CA ILE A 619 6.54 -25.98 0.09
C ILE A 619 6.79 -25.09 -1.12
N ASP A 620 6.90 -25.72 -2.29
CA ASP A 620 7.12 -25.08 -3.60
C ASP A 620 8.24 -24.01 -3.60
N PRO A 621 9.47 -24.34 -3.13
CA PRO A 621 10.54 -23.36 -3.07
C PRO A 621 10.99 -22.92 -4.48
N VAL A 622 10.91 -21.62 -4.73
CA VAL A 622 11.25 -20.96 -5.99
C VAL A 622 12.55 -20.16 -5.85
N PRO A 623 13.34 -20.01 -6.92
CA PRO A 623 14.55 -19.21 -6.89
C PRO A 623 14.24 -17.71 -6.73
N TYR A 624 15.06 -17.04 -5.91
CA TYR A 624 15.18 -15.59 -5.89
C TYR A 624 16.43 -15.20 -6.67
N GLY A 625 16.31 -14.16 -7.49
CA GLY A 625 17.34 -13.72 -8.43
C GLY A 625 17.76 -12.27 -8.26
N ILE A 626 19.04 -12.01 -8.48
CA ILE A 626 19.61 -10.67 -8.65
C ILE A 626 19.28 -10.21 -10.07
N ALA A 627 18.42 -9.20 -10.21
CA ALA A 627 18.02 -8.74 -11.54
C ALA A 627 19.07 -7.80 -12.16
N VAL A 628 19.46 -8.11 -13.39
CA VAL A 628 20.36 -7.31 -14.23
C VAL A 628 19.66 -7.05 -15.56
N ALA A 629 19.79 -5.84 -16.09
CA ALA A 629 19.20 -5.51 -17.39
C ALA A 629 19.78 -6.41 -18.49
N ARG A 630 18.95 -6.92 -19.41
CA ARG A 630 19.39 -7.76 -20.54
C ARG A 630 20.40 -7.06 -21.47
N SER A 631 20.40 -5.73 -21.46
CA SER A 631 21.39 -4.90 -22.16
C SER A 631 22.78 -4.93 -21.52
N GLN A 632 22.95 -5.54 -20.34
CA GLN A 632 24.19 -5.58 -19.56
C GLN A 632 24.68 -7.02 -19.27
N PRO A 633 24.88 -7.88 -20.30
CA PRO A 633 25.28 -9.27 -20.10
C PRO A 633 26.65 -9.41 -19.40
N ALA A 634 27.58 -8.47 -19.62
CA ALA A 634 28.87 -8.47 -18.94
C ALA A 634 28.74 -8.24 -17.42
N LEU A 635 27.81 -7.37 -16.98
CA LEU A 635 27.53 -7.19 -15.56
C LEU A 635 26.89 -8.45 -14.97
N ARG A 636 25.92 -9.04 -15.67
CA ARG A 636 25.28 -10.29 -15.26
C ARG A 636 26.29 -11.41 -15.07
N ASP A 637 27.18 -11.61 -16.04
CA ASP A 637 28.20 -12.66 -15.98
C ASP A 637 29.21 -12.39 -14.85
N ALA A 638 29.62 -11.14 -14.62
CA ALA A 638 30.47 -10.77 -13.49
C ALA A 638 29.80 -11.03 -12.13
N VAL A 639 28.51 -10.70 -11.99
CA VAL A 639 27.72 -10.95 -10.77
C VAL A 639 27.57 -12.46 -10.52
N ARG A 640 27.26 -13.24 -11.56
CA ARG A 640 27.21 -14.72 -11.47
C ARG A 640 28.55 -15.29 -11.00
N ASP A 641 29.64 -14.92 -11.68
CA ASP A 641 30.97 -15.46 -11.36
C ASP A 641 31.44 -15.05 -9.96
N ALA A 642 31.11 -13.84 -9.50
CA ALA A 642 31.37 -13.40 -8.13
C ALA A 642 30.54 -14.20 -7.10
N LEU A 643 29.26 -14.43 -7.38
CA LEU A 643 28.39 -15.21 -6.51
C LEU A 643 28.85 -16.67 -6.41
N ASP A 644 29.24 -17.30 -7.52
CA ASP A 644 29.81 -18.66 -7.52
C ASP A 644 31.07 -18.76 -6.66
N ARG A 645 31.92 -17.72 -6.65
CA ARG A 645 33.09 -17.65 -5.76
C ARG A 645 32.69 -17.51 -4.30
N LEU A 646 31.69 -16.69 -3.98
CA LEU A 646 31.18 -16.58 -2.61
C LEU A 646 30.60 -17.91 -2.10
N ILE A 647 29.90 -18.64 -2.97
CA ILE A 647 29.34 -19.97 -2.70
C ILE A 647 30.47 -20.97 -2.45
N ALA A 648 31.44 -21.06 -3.36
CA ALA A 648 32.58 -21.97 -3.24
C ALA A 648 33.51 -21.64 -2.05
N GLY A 649 33.68 -20.35 -1.73
CA GLY A 649 34.51 -19.84 -0.64
C GLY A 649 33.87 -19.93 0.74
N GLY A 650 32.61 -20.34 0.83
CA GLY A 650 31.89 -20.53 2.09
C GLY A 650 31.47 -19.26 2.81
N GLU A 651 31.77 -18.06 2.28
CA GLU A 651 31.26 -16.79 2.81
C GLU A 651 29.75 -16.69 2.64
N TYR A 652 29.22 -17.13 1.50
CA TYR A 652 27.78 -17.23 1.25
C TYR A 652 27.07 -18.00 2.37
N ARG A 653 27.53 -19.22 2.70
CA ARG A 653 26.92 -20.01 3.79
C ARG A 653 27.05 -19.34 5.15
N ARG A 654 28.16 -18.65 5.41
CA ARG A 654 28.35 -17.90 6.67
C ARG A 654 27.34 -16.76 6.80
N ILE A 655 27.02 -16.09 5.69
CA ILE A 655 25.98 -15.05 5.64
C ILE A 655 24.60 -15.67 5.87
N LEU A 656 24.23 -16.74 5.15
CA LEU A 656 22.94 -17.41 5.37
C LEU A 656 22.76 -17.87 6.82
N LYS A 657 23.82 -18.43 7.43
CA LYS A 657 23.83 -18.86 8.82
C LYS A 657 23.58 -17.72 9.81
N ARG A 658 24.14 -16.53 9.55
CA ARG A 658 23.88 -15.33 10.38
C ARG A 658 22.40 -14.98 10.43
N TRP A 659 21.70 -15.19 9.31
CA TRP A 659 20.28 -14.89 9.15
C TRP A 659 19.37 -16.09 9.45
N ASN A 660 19.93 -17.23 9.86
CA ASN A 660 19.23 -18.48 10.15
C ASN A 660 18.43 -19.04 8.95
N VAL A 661 18.95 -18.93 7.74
CA VAL A 661 18.25 -19.28 6.48
C VAL A 661 19.07 -20.22 5.59
N GLU A 662 19.84 -21.13 6.19
CA GLU A 662 20.74 -22.03 5.46
C GLU A 662 20.01 -22.99 4.51
N ASP A 663 18.73 -23.33 4.75
CA ASP A 663 17.97 -24.24 3.88
C ASP A 663 17.54 -23.60 2.56
N GLY A 664 17.66 -22.28 2.43
CA GLY A 664 17.48 -21.57 1.15
C GLY A 664 18.74 -21.49 0.30
N ALA A 665 19.83 -22.14 0.71
CA ALA A 665 21.10 -22.11 0.00
C ALA A 665 21.00 -22.69 -1.44
N VAL A 666 21.61 -22.00 -2.40
CA VAL A 666 21.88 -22.54 -3.73
C VAL A 666 23.27 -23.19 -3.80
N GLU A 667 23.42 -24.20 -4.66
CA GLU A 667 24.71 -24.87 -4.89
C GLU A 667 25.62 -24.10 -5.87
N ARG A 668 25.01 -23.29 -6.73
CA ARG A 668 25.66 -22.43 -7.73
C ARG A 668 24.71 -21.33 -8.17
N ALA A 669 25.25 -20.25 -8.71
CA ALA A 669 24.49 -19.19 -9.36
C ALA A 669 23.97 -19.68 -10.72
N VAL A 670 22.66 -19.63 -10.93
CA VAL A 670 22.01 -19.98 -12.20
C VAL A 670 21.40 -18.71 -12.79
N VAL A 671 21.62 -18.47 -14.07
CA VAL A 671 20.95 -17.37 -14.78
C VAL A 671 19.61 -17.85 -15.30
N ASN A 672 18.53 -17.17 -14.93
CA ASN A 672 17.17 -17.45 -15.38
C ASN A 672 16.75 -18.92 -15.08
N GLY A 673 16.96 -19.39 -13.85
CA GLY A 673 16.64 -20.74 -13.42
C GLY A 673 15.16 -20.97 -13.09
N GLY A 674 14.39 -19.90 -12.94
CA GLY A 674 12.94 -19.90 -12.74
C GLY A 674 12.17 -20.38 -13.97
N GLN A 675 11.07 -21.12 -13.75
CA GLN A 675 10.23 -21.69 -14.80
C GLN A 675 9.02 -20.83 -15.17
#